data_AF-A0A1H5KNL9-F1
#
_entry.id   AF-A0A1H5KNL9-F1
#
_cell.length_a   1.000
_cell.length_b   1.000
_cell.length_c   1.000
_cell.angle_alpha   90.00
_cell.angle_beta   90.00
_cell.angle_gamma   90.00
#
_symmetry.space_group_name_H-M   'P 1'
#
loop_
_entity.id
_entity.type
_entity.pdbx_description
1 polymer ?
#
loop_
_entity_poly.entity_id
_entity_poly.type
_entity_poly.pdbx_seq_one_letter_code
_entity_poly.pdbx_strand_id
1 'polypeptide(L)'
;MLRIPVTTSDLDSARIKKTIALFRKHYPIGAPSLSTVQREFAVLIGYGKYNEMLISAQKLGPVYQGAPIPLAQVIEAVGQRIAEQWNLPADDAKTLAGKLHLSNLDACRTTARPVPPSILRDDRLSPAVHVATLGLSHMSVSDLLALGAPGYSYAIFENGDTFIWDKLVTAVDQLRPELLEALKHEPQYATLTDMSALRDAYVRDVLIPASSKLLDAVRQKELTPLGYETISLFNEAGVFRGRSLINRQLRGLVPVISRDDGGLTEAMASLAGGRAPRHLNVRNLEVGEGKGRLVSFVTETGGNMVHDYVDNQNPRHPGRTYVEYEGAEQMYALAPQAVHHEAEISRLISKGLADLVKMNPVDLVAIEGVVLDDGRFPDDLMDIAPGPTIVDGQLRPRTVATDRLCGPNFYERQITYIRLHDWLTVDDIPQTVVSAMGTPNVKMERDHMLTEALPAYRTELHYELDRSVAAAILQAQRMIASTAGIQKALDLAQRHLSPDQAYVRFAQILTPVIIQRVSDQKLVAAGQRTKEAMPELDDYNDYVVGVALAMSSDGYSLNVPGTRDFRTKAALLSWLTIFSLQAVESARETARFSADTRALLVNAILVDGLAIKDVVDEGKALTVFLSKLADQDRYILGAKKWNADAGRRWMEARKHGYWAVGAMVEETSRDAAEKPVSVSNLEKLTHVIQRAAENQYRVELLP
;
A
#
# COMPACT_ATOMS: atom_id res chain seq x y z
N MET A 1 -2.46 -40.96 8.23
CA MET A 1 -3.80 -40.36 8.42
C MET A 1 -4.88 -41.39 8.09
N LEU A 2 -5.85 -41.64 8.98
CA LEU A 2 -6.86 -42.68 8.79
C LEU A 2 -7.72 -42.44 7.54
N ARG A 3 -7.46 -43.21 6.47
CA ARG A 3 -8.34 -43.29 5.30
C ARG A 3 -9.55 -44.13 5.68
N ILE A 4 -10.74 -43.54 5.63
CA ILE A 4 -11.97 -44.25 6.00
C ILE A 4 -12.38 -45.12 4.80
N PRO A 5 -12.38 -46.46 4.92
CA PRO A 5 -12.68 -47.34 3.80
C PRO A 5 -14.11 -47.15 3.30
N VAL A 6 -14.26 -47.02 1.99
CA VAL A 6 -15.55 -46.94 1.30
C VAL A 6 -15.72 -48.19 0.46
N THR A 7 -16.82 -48.93 0.65
CA THR A 7 -17.13 -50.15 -0.12
C THR A 7 -17.96 -49.82 -1.36
N THR A 8 -18.04 -50.73 -2.35
CA THR A 8 -18.98 -50.54 -3.47
C THR A 8 -20.44 -50.50 -2.97
N SER A 9 -20.78 -51.25 -1.92
CA SER A 9 -22.10 -51.17 -1.29
C SER A 9 -22.41 -49.80 -0.69
N ASP A 10 -21.41 -49.07 -0.17
CA ASP A 10 -21.61 -47.71 0.33
C ASP A 10 -21.93 -46.73 -0.80
N LEU A 11 -21.35 -46.93 -1.98
CA LEU A 11 -21.60 -46.13 -3.20
C LEU A 11 -22.94 -46.46 -3.87
N ASP A 12 -23.27 -47.76 -3.95
CA ASP A 12 -24.47 -48.26 -4.63
C ASP A 12 -25.74 -48.07 -3.79
N SER A 13 -25.58 -48.03 -2.46
CA SER A 13 -26.69 -47.75 -1.53
C SER A 13 -26.92 -46.25 -1.31
N ALA A 14 -28.06 -45.90 -0.70
CA ALA A 14 -28.35 -44.52 -0.34
C ALA A 14 -27.48 -43.96 0.82
N ARG A 15 -26.47 -44.72 1.32
CA ARG A 15 -25.70 -44.37 2.53
C ARG A 15 -24.77 -43.19 2.31
N ILE A 16 -23.86 -43.28 1.33
CA ILE A 16 -22.98 -42.15 0.99
C ILE A 16 -23.79 -40.96 0.48
N LYS A 17 -24.86 -41.20 -0.29
CA LYS A 17 -25.73 -40.12 -0.79
C LYS A 17 -26.36 -39.32 0.37
N LYS A 18 -26.78 -39.99 1.45
CA LYS A 18 -27.30 -39.33 2.66
C LYS A 18 -26.23 -38.54 3.40
N THR A 19 -25.03 -39.10 3.58
CA THR A 19 -23.91 -38.39 4.23
C THR A 19 -23.47 -37.16 3.43
N ILE A 20 -23.39 -37.26 2.10
CA ILE A 20 -23.09 -36.14 1.20
C ILE A 20 -24.19 -35.07 1.24
N ALA A 21 -25.46 -35.48 1.31
CA ALA A 21 -26.58 -34.53 1.44
C ALA A 21 -26.56 -33.79 2.79
N LEU A 22 -26.24 -34.48 3.88
CA LEU A 22 -26.05 -33.86 5.21
C LEU A 22 -24.85 -32.92 5.19
N PHE A 23 -23.76 -33.31 4.54
CA PHE A 23 -22.59 -32.46 4.40
C PHE A 23 -22.89 -31.19 3.59
N ARG A 24 -23.64 -31.31 2.48
CA ARG A 24 -24.12 -30.15 1.71
C ARG A 24 -25.00 -29.21 2.53
N LYS A 25 -25.84 -29.76 3.41
CA LYS A 25 -26.75 -28.98 4.28
C LYS A 25 -25.98 -28.21 5.36
N HIS A 26 -24.92 -28.81 5.90
CA HIS A 26 -24.11 -28.22 6.97
C HIS A 26 -22.81 -27.62 6.45
N TYR A 27 -22.74 -27.32 5.16
CA TYR A 27 -21.55 -26.76 4.55
C TYR A 27 -21.30 -25.35 5.12
N PRO A 28 -20.10 -25.05 5.63
CA PRO A 28 -19.85 -23.82 6.36
C PRO A 28 -19.80 -22.57 5.47
N ILE A 29 -19.67 -22.73 4.15
CA ILE A 29 -19.46 -21.62 3.21
C ILE A 29 -20.48 -21.67 2.05
N GLY A 30 -21.58 -20.95 2.20
CA GLY A 30 -22.58 -20.77 1.13
C GLY A 30 -23.31 -22.05 0.71
N ALA A 31 -23.80 -22.08 -0.53
CA ALA A 31 -24.55 -23.20 -1.11
C ALA A 31 -23.72 -23.90 -2.22
N PRO A 32 -22.85 -24.87 -1.89
CA PRO A 32 -21.97 -25.49 -2.87
C PRO A 32 -22.73 -26.36 -3.89
N SER A 33 -22.13 -26.49 -5.08
CA SER A 33 -22.55 -27.44 -6.09
C SER A 33 -22.33 -28.90 -5.62
N LEU A 34 -23.10 -29.85 -6.14
CA LEU A 34 -22.99 -31.26 -5.72
C LEU A 34 -21.58 -31.84 -6.00
N SER A 35 -20.96 -31.47 -7.13
CA SER A 35 -19.62 -31.93 -7.49
C SER A 35 -18.55 -31.40 -6.54
N THR A 36 -18.68 -30.15 -6.09
CA THR A 36 -17.83 -29.56 -5.05
C THR A 36 -17.95 -30.36 -3.76
N VAL A 37 -19.18 -30.60 -3.28
CA VAL A 37 -19.42 -31.35 -2.04
C VAL A 37 -18.86 -32.78 -2.11
N GLN A 38 -19.02 -33.45 -3.25
CA GLN A 38 -18.46 -34.80 -3.46
C GLN A 38 -16.92 -34.81 -3.38
N ARG A 39 -16.28 -33.83 -4.02
CA ARG A 39 -14.81 -33.68 -3.97
C ARG A 39 -14.33 -33.42 -2.55
N GLU A 40 -14.92 -32.42 -1.88
CA GLU A 40 -14.52 -32.07 -0.52
C GLU A 40 -14.81 -33.21 0.46
N PHE A 41 -15.93 -33.91 0.30
CA PHE A 41 -16.23 -35.08 1.13
C PHE A 41 -15.16 -36.17 0.98
N ALA A 42 -14.70 -36.47 -0.25
CA ALA A 42 -13.64 -37.44 -0.48
C ALA A 42 -12.36 -37.06 0.27
N VAL A 43 -11.99 -35.77 0.25
CA VAL A 43 -10.86 -35.22 1.03
C VAL A 43 -11.07 -35.42 2.52
N LEU A 44 -12.25 -35.07 3.04
CA LEU A 44 -12.60 -35.24 4.45
C LEU A 44 -12.53 -36.68 4.94
N ILE A 45 -12.78 -37.67 4.08
CA ILE A 45 -12.67 -39.09 4.46
C ILE A 45 -11.33 -39.73 4.08
N GLY A 46 -10.38 -38.94 3.58
CA GLY A 46 -8.96 -39.31 3.44
C GLY A 46 -8.55 -39.74 2.03
N TYR A 47 -9.26 -39.26 1.00
CA TYR A 47 -8.95 -39.50 -0.42
C TYR A 47 -8.57 -38.20 -1.09
N GLY A 48 -7.55 -38.18 -1.95
CA GLY A 48 -7.11 -36.94 -2.61
C GLY A 48 -8.12 -36.43 -3.64
N LYS A 49 -8.86 -37.33 -4.30
CA LYS A 49 -9.89 -36.99 -5.30
C LYS A 49 -11.08 -37.94 -5.21
N TYR A 50 -12.27 -37.48 -5.63
CA TYR A 50 -13.48 -38.30 -5.67
C TYR A 50 -13.32 -39.56 -6.54
N ASN A 51 -12.65 -39.47 -7.69
CA ASN A 51 -12.36 -40.64 -8.54
C ASN A 51 -11.45 -41.67 -7.84
N GLU A 52 -10.52 -41.23 -6.98
CA GLU A 52 -9.67 -42.13 -6.22
C GLU A 52 -10.49 -42.94 -5.20
N MET A 53 -11.50 -42.31 -4.59
CA MET A 53 -12.46 -42.98 -3.72
C MET A 53 -13.27 -44.04 -4.46
N LEU A 54 -13.74 -43.74 -5.68
CA LEU A 54 -14.47 -44.71 -6.50
C LEU A 54 -13.61 -45.93 -6.88
N ILE A 55 -12.36 -45.70 -7.31
CA ILE A 55 -11.42 -46.78 -7.66
C ILE A 55 -11.08 -47.63 -6.44
N SER A 56 -10.87 -47.00 -5.28
CA SER A 56 -10.61 -47.71 -4.02
C SER A 56 -11.80 -48.55 -3.59
N ALA A 57 -13.02 -48.06 -3.78
CA ALA A 57 -14.22 -48.80 -3.44
C ALA A 57 -14.39 -50.05 -4.32
N GLN A 58 -14.12 -49.94 -5.63
CA GLN A 58 -14.11 -51.09 -6.54
C GLN A 58 -13.10 -52.17 -6.12
N LYS A 59 -11.94 -51.76 -5.60
CA LYS A 59 -10.91 -52.69 -5.08
C LYS A 59 -11.30 -53.35 -3.77
N LEU A 60 -11.98 -52.61 -2.87
CA LEU A 60 -12.47 -53.14 -1.59
C LEU A 60 -13.68 -54.08 -1.78
N GLY A 61 -14.44 -53.90 -2.86
CA GLY A 61 -15.63 -54.69 -3.14
C GLY A 61 -16.83 -54.33 -2.25
N PRO A 62 -17.86 -55.19 -2.19
CA PRO A 62 -19.14 -54.85 -1.58
C PRO A 62 -19.17 -54.87 -0.04
N VAL A 63 -18.14 -55.37 0.63
CA VAL A 63 -18.12 -55.50 2.09
C VAL A 63 -16.73 -55.20 2.62
N TYR A 64 -16.65 -54.40 3.68
CA TYR A 64 -15.39 -54.13 4.36
C TYR A 64 -14.98 -55.33 5.22
N GLN A 65 -13.77 -55.85 4.99
CA GLN A 65 -13.26 -57.06 5.68
C GLN A 65 -12.29 -56.78 6.84
N GLY A 66 -11.98 -55.51 7.11
CA GLY A 66 -11.12 -55.13 8.23
C GLY A 66 -11.86 -55.06 9.57
N ALA A 67 -11.11 -54.86 10.66
CA ALA A 67 -11.69 -54.60 11.97
C ALA A 67 -12.56 -53.31 11.91
N PRO A 68 -13.77 -53.30 12.51
CA PRO A 68 -14.60 -52.11 12.57
C PRO A 68 -13.85 -50.93 13.18
N ILE A 69 -13.92 -49.79 12.52
CA ILE A 69 -13.29 -48.56 12.99
C ILE A 69 -14.22 -47.91 14.02
N PRO A 70 -13.75 -47.61 15.24
CA PRO A 70 -14.57 -46.92 16.25
C PRO A 70 -15.07 -45.58 15.73
N LEU A 71 -16.37 -45.34 15.81
CA LEU A 71 -17.00 -44.12 15.30
C LEU A 71 -16.40 -42.84 15.91
N ALA A 72 -15.96 -42.89 17.17
CA ALA A 72 -15.30 -41.77 17.83
C ALA A 72 -13.99 -41.37 17.10
N GLN A 73 -13.19 -42.34 16.67
CA GLN A 73 -11.95 -42.10 15.91
C GLN A 73 -12.25 -41.52 14.52
N VAL A 74 -13.34 -41.98 13.89
CA VAL A 74 -13.79 -41.49 12.58
C VAL A 74 -14.27 -40.03 12.67
N ILE A 75 -15.07 -39.71 13.68
CA ILE A 75 -15.56 -38.33 13.92
C ILE A 75 -14.38 -37.41 14.25
N GLU A 76 -13.40 -37.88 15.00
CA GLU A 76 -12.22 -37.10 15.33
C GLU A 76 -11.34 -36.83 14.10
N ALA A 77 -11.07 -37.85 13.29
CA ALA A 77 -10.29 -37.70 12.06
C ALA A 77 -10.97 -36.80 11.02
N VAL A 78 -12.29 -36.92 10.86
CA VAL A 78 -13.07 -36.04 9.96
C VAL A 78 -13.17 -34.64 10.55
N GLY A 79 -13.44 -34.49 11.84
CA GLY A 79 -13.52 -33.20 12.52
C GLY A 79 -12.21 -32.42 12.44
N GLN A 80 -11.07 -33.08 12.55
CA GLN A 80 -9.77 -32.46 12.33
C GLN A 80 -9.61 -31.94 10.90
N ARG A 81 -9.95 -32.74 9.88
CA ARG A 81 -9.90 -32.29 8.49
C ARG A 81 -10.83 -31.12 8.21
N ILE A 82 -12.00 -31.10 8.85
CA ILE A 82 -12.95 -29.98 8.80
C ILE A 82 -12.33 -28.71 9.42
N ALA A 83 -11.65 -28.86 10.56
CA ALA A 83 -10.97 -27.75 11.24
C ALA A 83 -9.82 -27.20 10.37
N GLU A 84 -8.99 -28.07 9.81
CA GLU A 84 -7.86 -27.72 8.93
C GLU A 84 -8.33 -27.09 7.62
N GLN A 85 -9.35 -27.67 6.99
CA GLN A 85 -9.81 -27.24 5.67
C GLN A 85 -10.57 -25.90 5.71
N TRP A 86 -11.27 -25.61 6.80
CA TRP A 86 -12.13 -24.41 6.92
C TRP A 86 -11.76 -23.48 8.08
N ASN A 87 -10.63 -23.72 8.74
CA ASN A 87 -10.15 -22.94 9.88
C ASN A 87 -11.23 -22.73 10.96
N LEU A 88 -11.94 -23.81 11.30
CA LEU A 88 -13.00 -23.79 12.33
C LEU A 88 -12.43 -24.20 13.70
N PRO A 89 -12.95 -23.66 14.82
CA PRO A 89 -12.63 -24.16 16.15
C PRO A 89 -12.84 -25.68 16.23
N ALA A 90 -11.92 -26.38 16.87
CA ALA A 90 -11.91 -27.85 16.90
C ALA A 90 -13.23 -28.45 17.43
N ASP A 91 -13.85 -27.80 18.42
CA ASP A 91 -15.14 -28.24 18.98
C ASP A 91 -16.30 -28.09 18.00
N ASP A 92 -16.30 -27.01 17.21
CA ASP A 92 -17.30 -26.76 16.17
C ASP A 92 -17.12 -27.72 14.99
N ALA A 93 -15.87 -27.96 14.60
CA ALA A 93 -15.51 -28.88 13.54
C ALA A 93 -15.84 -30.35 13.91
N LYS A 94 -15.59 -30.74 15.17
CA LYS A 94 -15.96 -32.05 15.72
C LYS A 94 -17.48 -32.20 15.81
N THR A 95 -18.19 -31.14 16.21
CA THR A 95 -19.66 -31.10 16.23
C THR A 95 -20.23 -31.24 14.82
N LEU A 96 -19.61 -30.60 13.82
CA LEU A 96 -19.98 -30.74 12.41
C LEU A 96 -19.74 -32.16 11.90
N ALA A 97 -18.58 -32.76 12.19
CA ALA A 97 -18.28 -34.15 11.83
C ALA A 97 -19.28 -35.13 12.45
N GLY A 98 -19.71 -34.90 13.69
CA GLY A 98 -20.75 -35.69 14.36
C GLY A 98 -22.10 -35.66 13.64
N LYS A 99 -22.43 -34.57 12.94
CA LYS A 99 -23.69 -34.40 12.18
C LYS A 99 -23.68 -35.11 10.82
N LEU A 100 -22.54 -35.62 10.35
CA LEU A 100 -22.41 -36.24 9.03
C LEU A 100 -22.88 -37.71 8.99
N HIS A 101 -23.30 -38.28 10.12
CA HIS A 101 -23.77 -39.67 10.23
C HIS A 101 -22.79 -40.68 9.60
N LEU A 102 -21.50 -40.54 9.95
CA LEU A 102 -20.39 -41.37 9.44
C LEU A 102 -20.51 -42.84 9.86
N SER A 103 -21.39 -43.16 10.82
CA SER A 103 -21.78 -44.51 11.21
C SER A 103 -22.48 -45.30 10.09
N ASN A 104 -22.95 -44.62 9.04
CA ASN A 104 -23.56 -45.28 7.89
C ASN A 104 -22.56 -46.00 6.99
N LEU A 105 -21.26 -45.68 7.07
CA LEU A 105 -20.23 -46.35 6.27
C LEU A 105 -20.00 -47.77 6.78
N ASP A 106 -19.80 -48.73 5.88
CA ASP A 106 -19.69 -50.15 6.24
C ASP A 106 -18.52 -50.41 7.21
N ALA A 107 -17.43 -49.64 7.09
CA ALA A 107 -16.26 -49.71 7.98
C ALA A 107 -16.53 -49.29 9.43
N CYS A 108 -17.64 -48.60 9.70
CA CYS A 108 -18.00 -48.07 11.03
C CYS A 108 -19.07 -48.92 11.74
N ARG A 109 -19.47 -50.06 11.18
CA ARG A 109 -20.56 -50.89 11.71
C ARG A 109 -20.13 -51.74 12.90
N THR A 110 -20.97 -51.78 13.93
CA THR A 110 -20.76 -52.54 15.18
C THR A 110 -20.95 -54.07 15.04
N THR A 111 -21.47 -54.57 13.92
CA THR A 111 -21.65 -56.01 13.68
C THR A 111 -20.45 -56.59 12.94
N ALA A 112 -19.53 -57.21 13.67
CA ALA A 112 -18.41 -57.95 13.10
C ALA A 112 -18.93 -59.10 12.22
N ARG A 113 -18.48 -59.17 10.96
CA ARG A 113 -18.61 -60.39 10.14
C ARG A 113 -17.31 -61.20 10.23
N PRO A 114 -17.38 -62.53 10.30
CA PRO A 114 -16.26 -63.36 10.69
C PRO A 114 -15.08 -63.27 9.70
N VAL A 115 -13.92 -62.88 10.22
CA VAL A 115 -12.60 -62.96 9.57
C VAL A 115 -11.98 -64.31 9.93
N PRO A 116 -11.36 -65.06 9.02
CA PRO A 116 -10.69 -66.32 9.35
C PRO A 116 -9.45 -66.10 10.24
N PRO A 117 -9.08 -67.06 11.13
CA PRO A 117 -8.23 -66.78 12.27
C PRO A 117 -6.73 -66.97 11.98
N SER A 118 -5.91 -66.07 12.51
CA SER A 118 -4.49 -66.28 12.84
C SER A 118 -4.15 -65.40 14.04
N ILE A 119 -4.32 -65.93 15.27
CA ILE A 119 -3.29 -66.45 16.20
C ILE A 119 -2.56 -65.35 17.00
N LEU A 120 -3.04 -65.17 18.25
CA LEU A 120 -2.36 -64.80 19.52
C LEU A 120 -1.65 -63.43 19.58
N ARG A 121 -1.89 -62.53 20.55
CA ARG A 121 -2.17 -62.74 21.99
C ARG A 121 -2.76 -61.46 22.65
N ASP A 122 -3.81 -61.70 23.45
CA ASP A 122 -4.31 -61.00 24.64
C ASP A 122 -3.21 -60.44 25.58
N ASP A 123 -3.37 -59.45 26.47
CA ASP A 123 -4.49 -58.62 26.93
C ASP A 123 -3.91 -57.61 27.97
N ARG A 124 -4.71 -56.60 28.35
CA ARG A 124 -4.71 -55.79 29.60
C ARG A 124 -4.49 -54.28 29.49
N LEU A 125 -5.60 -53.59 29.78
CA LEU A 125 -5.77 -52.19 30.13
C LEU A 125 -5.07 -51.76 31.44
N SER A 126 -4.72 -50.47 31.47
CA SER A 126 -4.61 -49.51 32.60
C SER A 126 -3.20 -48.96 32.85
N PRO A 127 -3.02 -47.78 33.47
CA PRO A 127 -3.88 -46.60 33.63
C PRO A 127 -3.18 -45.31 33.08
N ALA A 128 -3.81 -44.15 33.28
CA ALA A 128 -3.30 -42.82 32.95
C ALA A 128 -1.78 -42.66 33.16
N VAL A 129 -1.03 -42.52 32.07
CA VAL A 129 0.37 -42.11 32.09
C VAL A 129 0.38 -40.59 32.02
N HIS A 130 1.04 -39.97 33.00
CA HIS A 130 1.39 -38.55 32.98
C HIS A 130 1.94 -38.18 31.60
N VAL A 131 1.32 -37.18 30.98
CA VAL A 131 1.86 -36.50 29.81
C VAL A 131 3.14 -35.82 30.27
N ALA A 132 4.25 -36.55 30.21
CA ALA A 132 5.55 -35.93 30.08
C ALA A 132 5.45 -35.10 28.80
N THR A 133 5.56 -33.78 28.97
CA THR A 133 5.74 -32.80 27.92
C THR A 133 6.80 -33.34 26.97
N LEU A 134 6.38 -33.99 25.88
CA LEU A 134 7.25 -34.31 24.76
C LEU A 134 7.70 -32.96 24.25
N GLY A 135 8.90 -32.55 24.66
CA GLY A 135 9.59 -31.36 24.17
C GLY A 135 9.93 -31.55 22.69
N LEU A 136 8.90 -31.58 21.84
CA LEU A 136 9.03 -31.34 20.41
C LEU A 136 9.34 -29.84 20.31
N SER A 137 10.63 -29.54 20.37
CA SER A 137 11.18 -28.21 20.14
C SER A 137 10.54 -27.60 18.88
N HIS A 138 10.10 -26.35 19.00
CA HIS A 138 9.70 -25.51 17.87
C HIS A 138 10.80 -25.59 16.79
N MET A 139 10.43 -25.89 15.54
CA MET A 139 11.39 -25.82 14.44
C MET A 139 11.80 -24.36 14.23
N SER A 140 13.10 -24.12 14.16
CA SER A 140 13.63 -22.81 13.79
C SER A 140 13.40 -22.54 12.30
N VAL A 141 13.58 -21.29 11.88
CA VAL A 141 13.59 -20.93 10.46
C VAL A 141 14.67 -21.73 9.72
N SER A 142 15.87 -21.87 10.32
CA SER A 142 16.97 -22.66 9.75
C SER A 142 16.59 -24.13 9.53
N ASP A 143 15.85 -24.75 10.46
CA ASP A 143 15.40 -26.14 10.32
C ASP A 143 14.44 -26.28 9.12
N LEU A 144 13.47 -25.38 8.99
CA LEU A 144 12.50 -25.40 7.90
C LEU A 144 13.17 -25.17 6.53
N LEU A 145 14.17 -24.29 6.46
CA LEU A 145 14.99 -24.10 5.25
C LEU A 145 15.78 -25.36 4.90
N ALA A 146 16.37 -26.03 5.90
CA ALA A 146 17.09 -27.29 5.70
C ALA A 146 16.17 -28.42 5.20
N LEU A 147 14.88 -28.37 5.55
CA LEU A 147 13.85 -29.28 5.06
C LEU A 147 13.31 -28.93 3.66
N GLY A 148 13.81 -27.85 3.03
CA GLY A 148 13.48 -27.47 1.66
C GLY A 148 12.38 -26.41 1.53
N ALA A 149 12.03 -25.71 2.60
CA ALA A 149 11.07 -24.61 2.51
C ALA A 149 11.68 -23.42 1.73
N PRO A 150 10.91 -22.73 0.87
CA PRO A 150 11.41 -21.56 0.15
C PRO A 150 11.84 -20.44 1.10
N GLY A 151 13.03 -19.87 0.95
CA GLY A 151 13.57 -18.80 1.83
C GLY A 151 12.90 -17.43 1.76
N TYR A 152 11.63 -17.38 1.34
CA TYR A 152 10.86 -16.17 1.13
C TYR A 152 9.52 -16.26 1.86
N SER A 153 8.99 -15.11 2.30
CA SER A 153 7.71 -15.03 3.01
C SER A 153 6.55 -15.64 2.22
N TYR A 154 6.64 -15.60 0.90
CA TYR A 154 5.84 -16.42 -0.01
C TYR A 154 6.63 -16.74 -1.28
N ALA A 155 6.21 -17.80 -1.98
CA ALA A 155 6.68 -18.14 -3.32
C ALA A 155 5.50 -18.58 -4.19
N ILE A 156 5.46 -18.10 -5.43
CA ILE A 156 4.46 -18.48 -6.43
C ILE A 156 5.15 -19.36 -7.46
N PHE A 157 4.73 -20.60 -7.56
CA PHE A 157 5.25 -21.57 -8.53
C PHE A 157 4.69 -21.30 -9.93
N GLU A 158 5.35 -21.82 -10.97
CA GLU A 158 4.93 -21.62 -12.37
C GLU A 158 3.52 -22.14 -12.68
N ASN A 159 3.08 -23.16 -11.95
CA ASN A 159 1.74 -23.74 -12.06
C ASN A 159 0.64 -22.90 -11.33
N GLY A 160 1.01 -21.77 -10.73
CA GLY A 160 0.11 -20.86 -10.00
C GLY A 160 -0.17 -21.27 -8.55
N ASP A 161 0.46 -22.33 -8.08
CA ASP A 161 0.44 -22.71 -6.66
C ASP A 161 1.25 -21.69 -5.84
N THR A 162 0.82 -21.47 -4.60
CA THR A 162 1.41 -20.47 -3.71
C THR A 162 1.80 -21.12 -2.39
N PHE A 163 3.09 -21.00 -2.05
CA PHE A 163 3.63 -21.28 -0.74
C PHE A 163 3.62 -19.99 0.10
N ILE A 164 3.24 -20.10 1.37
CA ILE A 164 3.18 -18.98 2.33
C ILE A 164 3.84 -19.43 3.63
N TRP A 165 4.84 -18.67 4.08
CA TRP A 165 5.66 -19.06 5.22
C TRP A 165 4.86 -19.13 6.53
N ASP A 166 3.99 -18.15 6.78
CA ASP A 166 3.15 -18.10 7.99
C ASP A 166 2.19 -19.29 8.11
N LYS A 167 1.73 -19.84 6.96
CA LYS A 167 0.94 -21.08 6.95
C LYS A 167 1.76 -22.28 7.37
N LEU A 168 2.99 -22.41 6.84
CA LEU A 168 3.88 -23.49 7.22
C LEU A 168 4.17 -23.45 8.71
N VAL A 169 4.54 -22.27 9.22
CA VAL A 169 4.80 -22.00 10.64
C VAL A 169 3.60 -22.40 11.49
N THR A 170 2.40 -21.94 11.13
CA THR A 170 1.17 -22.27 11.86
C THR A 170 0.86 -23.76 11.82
N ALA A 171 1.00 -24.41 10.66
CA ALA A 171 0.74 -25.84 10.50
C ALA A 171 1.75 -26.69 11.31
N VAL A 172 3.01 -26.27 11.37
CA VAL A 172 4.06 -26.92 12.17
C VAL A 172 3.78 -26.76 13.66
N ASP A 173 3.41 -25.57 14.12
CA ASP A 173 3.10 -25.32 15.54
C ASP A 173 1.85 -26.09 16.01
N GLN A 174 0.93 -26.40 15.08
CA GLN A 174 -0.27 -27.17 15.35
C GLN A 174 -0.07 -28.70 15.22
N LEU A 175 1.14 -29.18 14.92
CA LEU A 175 1.42 -30.62 14.85
C LEU A 175 1.31 -31.27 16.23
N ARG A 176 0.31 -32.13 16.37
CA ARG A 176 0.07 -32.88 17.61
C ARG A 176 0.88 -34.18 17.66
N PRO A 177 1.42 -34.60 18.82
CA PRO A 177 2.18 -35.85 18.96
C PRO A 177 1.41 -37.09 18.49
N GLU A 178 0.10 -37.12 18.70
CA GLU A 178 -0.77 -38.24 18.33
C GLU A 178 -0.85 -38.43 16.81
N LEU A 179 -0.76 -37.33 16.04
CA LEU A 179 -0.70 -37.40 14.59
C LEU A 179 0.63 -38.03 14.14
N LEU A 180 1.74 -37.59 14.74
CA LEU A 180 3.07 -38.13 14.44
C LEU A 180 3.17 -39.63 14.79
N GLU A 181 2.59 -40.06 15.90
CA GLU A 181 2.51 -41.49 16.24
C GLU A 181 1.67 -42.27 15.24
N ALA A 182 0.53 -41.73 14.82
CA ALA A 182 -0.32 -42.37 13.81
C ALA A 182 0.37 -42.51 12.44
N LEU A 183 1.31 -41.62 12.11
CA LEU A 183 2.08 -41.67 10.87
C LEU A 183 3.04 -42.86 10.81
N LYS A 184 3.48 -43.45 11.94
CA LYS A 184 4.31 -44.68 11.94
C LYS A 184 3.61 -45.86 11.27
N HIS A 185 2.28 -45.84 11.23
CA HIS A 185 1.46 -46.86 10.60
C HIS A 185 1.24 -46.63 9.10
N GLU A 186 1.71 -45.49 8.55
CA GLU A 186 1.66 -45.23 7.11
C GLU A 186 2.83 -45.91 6.40
N PRO A 187 2.60 -46.61 5.27
CA PRO A 187 3.65 -47.34 4.55
C PRO A 187 4.88 -46.48 4.19
N GLN A 188 4.67 -45.19 3.92
CA GLN A 188 5.72 -44.25 3.54
C GLN A 188 6.59 -43.75 4.70
N TYR A 189 6.13 -43.89 5.95
CA TYR A 189 6.88 -43.48 7.16
C TYR A 189 7.19 -44.66 8.09
N ALA A 190 6.77 -45.87 7.75
CA ALA A 190 6.89 -47.07 8.58
C ALA A 190 8.35 -47.43 8.96
N THR A 191 9.33 -46.96 8.20
CA THR A 191 10.76 -47.15 8.48
C THR A 191 11.34 -46.11 9.44
N LEU A 192 10.61 -45.04 9.77
CA LEU A 192 11.05 -43.96 10.65
C LEU A 192 10.55 -44.22 12.07
N THR A 193 11.47 -44.64 12.94
CA THR A 193 11.17 -44.93 14.36
C THR A 193 11.36 -43.72 15.27
N ASP A 194 12.17 -42.75 14.85
CA ASP A 194 12.39 -41.49 15.56
C ASP A 194 11.28 -40.47 15.25
N MET A 195 10.74 -39.85 16.30
CA MET A 195 9.64 -38.90 16.19
C MET A 195 10.08 -37.57 15.56
N SER A 196 11.33 -37.15 15.77
CA SER A 196 11.87 -35.96 15.10
C SER A 196 12.02 -36.23 13.60
N ALA A 197 12.65 -37.34 13.22
CA ALA A 197 12.79 -37.74 11.81
C ALA A 197 11.44 -37.89 11.10
N LEU A 198 10.42 -38.40 11.80
CA LEU A 198 9.08 -38.54 11.26
C LEU A 198 8.40 -37.18 11.07
N ARG A 199 8.52 -36.27 12.05
CA ARG A 199 8.04 -34.89 11.94
C ARG A 199 8.69 -34.19 10.76
N ASP A 200 10.00 -34.27 10.66
CA ASP A 200 10.80 -33.61 9.62
C ASP A 200 10.44 -34.16 8.22
N ALA A 201 10.22 -35.48 8.10
CA ALA A 201 9.71 -36.09 6.87
C ALA A 201 8.30 -35.62 6.52
N TYR A 202 7.38 -35.56 7.49
CA TYR A 202 6.02 -35.07 7.26
C TYR A 202 5.98 -33.60 6.83
N VAL A 203 6.81 -32.76 7.43
CA VAL A 203 6.94 -31.34 7.08
C VAL A 203 7.43 -31.21 5.64
N ARG A 204 8.51 -31.92 5.29
CA ARG A 204 9.08 -31.93 3.94
C ARG A 204 8.12 -32.46 2.88
N ASP A 205 7.43 -33.56 3.17
CA ASP A 205 6.72 -34.33 2.14
C ASP A 205 5.25 -33.92 2.02
N VAL A 206 4.68 -33.27 3.06
CA VAL A 206 3.26 -32.91 3.11
C VAL A 206 3.04 -31.42 3.34
N LEU A 207 3.66 -30.81 4.36
CA LEU A 207 3.35 -29.43 4.71
C LEU A 207 3.99 -28.40 3.78
N ILE A 208 5.26 -28.57 3.40
CA ILE A 208 5.94 -27.67 2.46
C ILE A 208 5.29 -27.73 1.06
N PRO A 209 4.94 -28.90 0.50
CA PRO A 209 4.25 -28.99 -0.78
C PRO A 209 2.77 -28.57 -0.74
N ALA A 210 2.16 -28.41 0.45
CA ALA A 210 0.77 -28.00 0.60
C ALA A 210 0.57 -26.52 0.26
N SER A 211 0.53 -26.23 -1.04
CA SER A 211 0.30 -24.88 -1.57
C SER A 211 -1.18 -24.56 -1.76
N SER A 212 -1.56 -23.31 -1.53
CA SER A 212 -2.89 -22.79 -1.89
C SER A 212 -2.89 -22.24 -3.32
N LYS A 213 -4.05 -22.14 -3.98
CA LYS A 213 -4.16 -21.38 -5.23
C LYS A 213 -4.02 -19.89 -4.94
N LEU A 214 -3.31 -19.16 -5.81
CA LEU A 214 -3.01 -17.74 -5.64
C LEU A 214 -4.25 -16.89 -5.30
N LEU A 215 -5.35 -17.08 -6.03
CA LEU A 215 -6.57 -16.31 -5.79
C LEU A 215 -7.19 -16.60 -4.42
N ASP A 216 -7.14 -17.86 -3.98
CA ASP A 216 -7.66 -18.25 -2.67
C ASP A 216 -6.79 -17.69 -1.55
N ALA A 217 -5.45 -17.70 -1.71
CA ALA A 217 -4.51 -17.09 -0.77
C ALA A 217 -4.75 -15.58 -0.60
N VAL A 218 -4.98 -14.84 -1.68
CA VAL A 218 -5.30 -13.41 -1.61
C VAL A 218 -6.69 -13.20 -0.99
N ARG A 219 -7.69 -13.99 -1.39
CA ARG A 219 -9.05 -13.91 -0.85
C ARG A 219 -9.10 -14.14 0.65
N GLN A 220 -8.30 -15.07 1.14
CA GLN A 220 -8.16 -15.39 2.57
C GLN A 220 -7.28 -14.37 3.32
N LYS A 221 -6.76 -13.34 2.61
CA LYS A 221 -5.84 -12.30 3.13
C LYS A 221 -4.51 -12.85 3.64
N GLU A 222 -4.13 -14.02 3.17
CA GLU A 222 -2.89 -14.70 3.54
C GLU A 222 -1.73 -14.24 2.66
N LEU A 223 -2.05 -13.64 1.51
CA LEU A 223 -1.10 -13.05 0.59
C LEU A 223 -1.54 -11.63 0.23
N THR A 224 -0.67 -10.65 0.49
CA THR A 224 -0.83 -9.27 0.00
C THR A 224 0.42 -8.91 -0.81
N PRO A 225 0.28 -8.41 -2.06
CA PRO A 225 1.43 -8.01 -2.84
C PRO A 225 2.20 -6.90 -2.13
N LEU A 226 3.51 -7.11 -1.96
CA LEU A 226 4.35 -6.22 -1.16
C LEU A 226 4.40 -4.82 -1.78
N GLY A 227 4.25 -3.80 -0.94
CA GLY A 227 4.30 -2.40 -1.38
C GLY A 227 2.99 -1.86 -1.93
N TYR A 228 1.90 -2.65 -1.94
CA TYR A 228 0.58 -2.19 -2.33
C TYR A 228 -0.33 -1.96 -1.13
N GLU A 229 -1.15 -0.94 -1.23
CA GLU A 229 -2.24 -0.65 -0.32
C GLU A 229 -3.54 -0.50 -1.07
N THR A 230 -4.64 -0.68 -0.35
CA THR A 230 -5.96 -0.29 -0.84
C THR A 230 -6.23 1.16 -0.46
N ILE A 231 -6.78 1.91 -1.40
CA ILE A 231 -7.23 3.28 -1.17
C ILE A 231 -8.70 3.41 -1.55
N SER A 232 -9.48 4.07 -0.69
CA SER A 232 -10.88 4.41 -0.96
C SER A 232 -10.99 5.70 -1.78
N LEU A 233 -11.81 5.65 -2.83
CA LEU A 233 -12.04 6.74 -3.77
C LEU A 233 -13.45 7.31 -3.59
N PHE A 234 -13.51 8.64 -3.54
CA PHE A 234 -14.72 9.43 -3.34
C PHE A 234 -14.86 10.49 -4.43
N ASN A 235 -16.05 11.05 -4.55
CA ASN A 235 -16.26 12.28 -5.30
C ASN A 235 -16.24 13.52 -4.40
N GLU A 236 -16.42 14.71 -5.00
CA GLU A 236 -16.47 15.99 -4.30
C GLU A 236 -17.57 16.05 -3.23
N ALA A 237 -18.71 15.40 -3.46
CA ALA A 237 -19.81 15.31 -2.50
C ALA A 237 -19.58 14.29 -1.36
N GLY A 238 -18.41 13.65 -1.34
CA GLY A 238 -18.01 12.64 -0.37
C GLY A 238 -18.70 11.28 -0.55
N VAL A 239 -19.30 11.02 -1.69
CA VAL A 239 -19.92 9.73 -2.03
C VAL A 239 -18.84 8.75 -2.46
N PHE A 240 -18.89 7.55 -1.90
CA PHE A 240 -17.96 6.47 -2.22
C PHE A 240 -18.16 5.93 -3.65
N ARG A 241 -17.07 5.91 -4.43
CA ARG A 241 -17.03 5.41 -5.80
C ARG A 241 -16.42 4.02 -5.92
N GLY A 242 -15.52 3.66 -5.03
CA GLY A 242 -14.91 2.34 -5.01
C GLY A 242 -13.55 2.37 -4.33
N ARG A 243 -12.86 1.24 -4.39
CA ARG A 243 -11.49 1.07 -3.92
C ARG A 243 -10.58 0.75 -5.09
N SER A 244 -9.35 1.22 -4.97
CA SER A 244 -8.27 0.99 -5.92
C SER A 244 -6.99 0.60 -5.16
N LEU A 245 -5.93 0.26 -5.89
CA LEU A 245 -4.65 -0.14 -5.31
C LEU A 245 -3.61 0.94 -5.58
N ILE A 246 -2.91 1.38 -4.54
CA ILE A 246 -1.78 2.29 -4.67
C ILE A 246 -0.48 1.52 -4.39
N ASN A 247 0.50 1.67 -5.28
CA ASN A 247 1.87 1.27 -4.96
C ASN A 247 2.50 2.37 -4.10
N ARG A 248 2.85 2.06 -2.85
CA ARG A 248 3.43 3.00 -1.88
C ARG A 248 4.73 3.64 -2.38
N GLN A 249 5.61 2.85 -2.98
CA GLN A 249 6.93 3.32 -3.41
C GLN A 249 6.85 4.14 -4.70
N LEU A 250 5.98 3.72 -5.62
CA LEU A 250 5.75 4.44 -6.86
C LEU A 250 4.73 5.56 -6.73
N ARG A 251 4.01 5.71 -5.62
CA ARG A 251 2.85 6.62 -5.53
C ARG A 251 1.98 6.55 -6.79
N GLY A 252 1.76 5.33 -7.27
CA GLY A 252 1.08 5.05 -8.53
C GLY A 252 -0.19 4.26 -8.25
N LEU A 253 -1.31 4.75 -8.78
CA LEU A 253 -2.62 4.15 -8.61
C LEU A 253 -2.88 3.15 -9.73
N VAL A 254 -3.23 1.92 -9.41
CA VAL A 254 -3.61 0.92 -10.40
C VAL A 254 -4.96 1.35 -11.00
N PRO A 255 -5.11 1.46 -12.34
CA PRO A 255 -6.35 1.93 -12.97
C PRO A 255 -7.44 0.85 -12.95
N VAL A 256 -7.82 0.45 -11.74
CA VAL A 256 -8.89 -0.48 -11.41
C VAL A 256 -9.68 0.16 -10.29
N ILE A 257 -11.00 0.18 -10.43
CA ILE A 257 -11.94 0.58 -9.40
C ILE A 257 -12.88 -0.59 -9.10
N SER A 258 -13.01 -0.92 -7.81
CA SER A 258 -13.90 -1.99 -7.35
C SER A 258 -14.78 -1.50 -6.22
N ARG A 259 -16.09 -1.73 -6.31
CA ARG A 259 -17.03 -1.42 -5.21
C ARG A 259 -17.19 -2.60 -4.23
N ASP A 260 -16.65 -3.76 -4.58
CA ASP A 260 -16.64 -4.97 -3.75
C ASP A 260 -15.22 -5.50 -3.50
N ASP A 261 -15.10 -6.47 -2.60
CA ASP A 261 -13.84 -7.13 -2.28
C ASP A 261 -13.37 -8.09 -3.40
N GLY A 262 -14.28 -8.55 -4.28
CA GLY A 262 -13.99 -9.55 -5.31
C GLY A 262 -13.11 -9.00 -6.42
N GLY A 263 -13.51 -7.88 -7.04
CA GLY A 263 -12.73 -7.25 -8.11
C GLY A 263 -11.35 -6.78 -7.63
N LEU A 264 -11.27 -6.31 -6.39
CA LEU A 264 -10.01 -5.90 -5.77
C LEU A 264 -9.07 -7.10 -5.52
N THR A 265 -9.63 -8.23 -5.07
CA THR A 265 -8.90 -9.49 -4.86
C THR A 265 -8.28 -9.99 -6.17
N GLU A 266 -9.01 -9.93 -7.29
CA GLU A 266 -8.48 -10.34 -8.60
C GLU A 266 -7.35 -9.42 -9.10
N ALA A 267 -7.46 -8.12 -8.86
CA ALA A 267 -6.40 -7.17 -9.16
C ALA A 267 -5.14 -7.44 -8.31
N MET A 268 -5.30 -7.65 -7.00
CA MET A 268 -4.20 -8.02 -6.10
C MET A 268 -3.52 -9.34 -6.50
N ALA A 269 -4.29 -10.36 -6.88
CA ALA A 269 -3.75 -11.63 -7.37
C ALA A 269 -2.97 -11.46 -8.67
N SER A 270 -3.45 -10.63 -9.59
CA SER A 270 -2.74 -10.32 -10.84
C SER A 270 -1.39 -9.65 -10.54
N LEU A 271 -1.38 -8.66 -9.64
CA LEU A 271 -0.17 -7.94 -9.22
C LEU A 271 0.83 -8.84 -8.50
N ALA A 272 0.36 -9.70 -7.57
CA ALA A 272 1.20 -10.68 -6.87
C ALA A 272 1.85 -11.66 -7.85
N GLY A 273 1.11 -12.05 -8.90
CA GLY A 273 1.62 -12.83 -10.02
C GLY A 273 2.41 -12.04 -11.06
N GLY A 274 2.72 -10.76 -10.86
CA GLY A 274 3.48 -9.94 -11.81
C GLY A 274 2.80 -9.77 -13.17
N ARG A 275 1.46 -9.71 -13.19
CA ARG A 275 0.64 -9.53 -14.40
C ARG A 275 -0.22 -8.28 -14.27
N ALA A 276 -0.53 -7.67 -15.41
CA ALA A 276 -1.58 -6.66 -15.52
C ALA A 276 -2.93 -7.20 -14.98
N PRO A 277 -3.63 -6.46 -14.10
CA PRO A 277 -5.03 -6.72 -13.80
C PRO A 277 -5.89 -6.75 -15.08
N ARG A 278 -6.94 -7.59 -15.11
CA ARG A 278 -7.78 -7.75 -16.32
C ARG A 278 -8.69 -6.55 -16.62
N HIS A 279 -8.84 -5.62 -15.69
CA HIS A 279 -9.75 -4.46 -15.79
C HIS A 279 -9.02 -3.14 -16.07
N LEU A 280 -7.81 -3.17 -16.65
CA LEU A 280 -7.08 -1.94 -17.01
C LEU A 280 -7.70 -1.32 -18.27
N ASN A 281 -8.46 -0.24 -18.11
CA ASN A 281 -8.78 0.67 -19.20
C ASN A 281 -7.97 1.95 -19.01
N VAL A 282 -7.02 2.19 -19.91
CA VAL A 282 -6.00 3.23 -19.76
C VAL A 282 -6.31 4.37 -20.73
N ARG A 283 -6.55 5.57 -20.21
CA ARG A 283 -6.55 6.81 -20.99
C ARG A 283 -5.85 7.92 -20.24
N ASN A 284 -5.04 8.69 -20.98
CA ASN A 284 -4.54 9.98 -20.51
C ASN A 284 -5.67 11.00 -20.71
N LEU A 285 -6.06 11.65 -19.62
CA LEU A 285 -6.86 12.87 -19.67
C LEU A 285 -5.97 13.99 -19.11
N GLU A 286 -6.03 15.16 -19.73
CA GLU A 286 -5.33 16.34 -19.21
C GLU A 286 -6.04 16.87 -17.95
N VAL A 287 -5.27 17.46 -17.03
CA VAL A 287 -5.80 18.08 -15.80
C VAL A 287 -6.82 19.15 -16.19
N GLY A 288 -8.08 18.96 -15.79
CA GLY A 288 -9.20 19.86 -16.12
C GLY A 288 -10.17 19.32 -17.18
N GLU A 289 -9.82 18.29 -17.95
CA GLU A 289 -10.74 17.66 -18.93
C GLU A 289 -11.89 16.89 -18.27
N GLY A 290 -11.79 16.61 -16.97
CA GLY A 290 -12.82 15.91 -16.19
C GLY A 290 -14.04 16.74 -15.81
N LYS A 291 -14.00 18.07 -15.95
CA LYS A 291 -15.16 18.94 -15.72
C LYS A 291 -15.79 19.27 -17.07
N GLY A 292 -16.85 18.53 -17.42
CA GLY A 292 -17.80 18.92 -18.46
C GLY A 292 -17.21 19.12 -19.85
N ARG A 293 -16.55 18.09 -20.43
CA ARG A 293 -16.20 18.17 -21.85
C ARG A 293 -17.47 18.21 -22.69
N LEU A 294 -17.75 19.39 -23.19
CA LEU A 294 -18.88 19.77 -24.02
C LEU A 294 -18.71 19.10 -25.40
N VAL A 295 -19.51 18.07 -25.68
CA VAL A 295 -19.49 17.41 -27.00
C VAL A 295 -20.43 18.17 -27.93
N SER A 296 -19.88 18.82 -28.97
CA SER A 296 -20.65 19.48 -30.01
C SER A 296 -21.15 18.46 -31.04
N PHE A 297 -22.46 18.46 -31.33
CA PHE A 297 -23.01 17.75 -32.49
C PHE A 297 -23.61 18.74 -33.49
N VAL A 298 -23.40 18.47 -34.78
CA VAL A 298 -24.13 19.09 -35.89
C VAL A 298 -24.98 18.00 -36.52
N THR A 299 -26.30 18.15 -36.46
CA THR A 299 -27.21 17.50 -37.41
C THR A 299 -28.26 18.52 -37.81
N GLU A 300 -28.05 19.12 -38.98
CA GLU A 300 -29.08 19.90 -39.64
C GLU A 300 -30.03 18.92 -40.34
N THR A 301 -31.15 18.58 -39.70
CA THR A 301 -32.31 18.05 -40.41
C THR A 301 -33.59 18.47 -39.70
N GLY A 302 -34.19 19.55 -40.23
CA GLY A 302 -35.63 19.80 -40.26
C GLY A 302 -36.45 19.55 -39.00
N GLY A 303 -36.79 20.65 -38.30
CA GLY A 303 -38.09 20.80 -37.65
C GLY A 303 -38.10 20.63 -36.12
N ASN A 304 -37.82 21.74 -35.44
CA ASN A 304 -38.19 22.08 -34.05
C ASN A 304 -37.50 21.31 -32.89
N MET A 305 -36.69 22.03 -32.11
CA MET A 305 -37.07 22.46 -30.75
C MET A 305 -36.25 23.68 -30.28
N VAL A 306 -36.96 24.62 -29.66
CA VAL A 306 -36.50 25.82 -28.92
C VAL A 306 -36.66 25.46 -27.42
N HIS A 307 -35.74 25.74 -26.48
CA HIS A 307 -35.60 27.02 -25.78
C HIS A 307 -34.33 27.14 -24.90
N ASP A 308 -33.80 28.37 -24.90
CA ASP A 308 -32.85 29.14 -24.06
C ASP A 308 -32.51 28.63 -22.63
N TYR A 309 -31.30 28.83 -22.07
CA TYR A 309 -30.61 30.11 -21.82
C TYR A 309 -29.06 30.01 -21.74
N VAL A 310 -28.42 31.15 -22.03
CA VAL A 310 -26.97 31.42 -22.13
C VAL A 310 -26.43 32.10 -20.86
N ASP A 311 -25.22 31.73 -20.41
CA ASP A 311 -24.07 32.59 -20.00
C ASP A 311 -22.95 31.68 -19.41
N ASN A 312 -21.64 31.81 -19.67
CA ASN A 312 -20.79 32.94 -20.08
C ASN A 312 -19.38 32.37 -20.44
N GLN A 313 -18.71 32.51 -21.59
CA GLN A 313 -18.01 33.71 -22.09
C GLN A 313 -17.28 33.43 -23.44
N ASN A 314 -17.92 32.86 -24.47
CA ASN A 314 -17.37 33.02 -25.85
C ASN A 314 -18.44 32.83 -26.96
N PRO A 315 -18.85 33.89 -27.65
CA PRO A 315 -19.82 33.80 -28.74
C PRO A 315 -19.08 33.55 -30.05
N ARG A 316 -18.88 32.29 -30.42
CA ARG A 316 -18.48 31.96 -31.80
C ARG A 316 -19.46 30.95 -32.40
N HIS A 317 -20.23 31.46 -33.35
CA HIS A 317 -21.17 30.79 -34.27
C HIS A 317 -22.64 30.71 -33.80
N PRO A 318 -23.52 31.61 -34.28
CA PRO A 318 -24.96 31.46 -34.12
C PRO A 318 -25.42 30.25 -34.93
N GLY A 319 -26.09 29.29 -34.28
CA GLY A 319 -26.60 28.06 -34.90
C GLY A 319 -26.01 26.75 -34.38
N ARG A 320 -25.14 26.76 -33.36
CA ARG A 320 -24.68 25.54 -32.67
C ARG A 320 -25.32 25.43 -31.30
N THR A 321 -26.00 24.30 -31.06
CA THR A 321 -26.50 23.93 -29.74
C THR A 321 -25.41 23.19 -28.98
N TYR A 322 -25.10 23.67 -27.78
CA TYR A 322 -24.08 23.12 -26.90
C TYR A 322 -24.78 22.26 -25.84
N VAL A 323 -24.42 20.99 -25.73
CA VAL A 323 -24.93 20.09 -24.68
C VAL A 323 -23.80 19.79 -23.69
N GLU A 324 -24.04 20.10 -22.43
CA GLU A 324 -23.17 19.78 -21.30
C GLU A 324 -23.48 18.35 -20.82
N TYR A 325 -22.46 17.52 -20.66
CA TYR A 325 -22.62 16.12 -20.22
C TYR A 325 -21.82 15.86 -18.93
N GLU A 326 -22.47 15.21 -17.96
CA GLU A 326 -21.86 14.78 -16.68
C GLU A 326 -21.18 13.40 -16.82
N GLY A 327 -20.10 13.32 -17.60
CA GLY A 327 -19.41 12.04 -17.89
C GLY A 327 -18.18 11.73 -17.02
N ALA A 328 -17.44 12.75 -16.58
CA ALA A 328 -16.23 12.58 -15.79
C ALA A 328 -16.39 13.23 -14.40
N GLU A 329 -15.79 12.60 -13.39
CA GLU A 329 -15.89 13.03 -12.00
C GLU A 329 -14.50 13.09 -11.37
N GLN A 330 -14.16 14.19 -10.72
CA GLN A 330 -12.90 14.33 -9.99
C GLN A 330 -12.86 13.36 -8.80
N MET A 331 -11.76 12.61 -8.67
CA MET A 331 -11.57 11.67 -7.56
C MET A 331 -10.89 12.30 -6.36
N TYR A 332 -11.29 11.83 -5.18
CA TYR A 332 -10.80 12.25 -3.87
C TYR A 332 -10.40 11.02 -3.06
N ALA A 333 -9.37 11.17 -2.24
CA ALA A 333 -8.94 10.20 -1.24
C ALA A 333 -9.19 10.72 0.17
N LEU A 334 -9.12 9.83 1.18
CA LEU A 334 -9.12 10.24 2.58
C LEU A 334 -7.89 11.10 2.88
N ALA A 335 -8.13 12.21 3.59
CA ALA A 335 -7.07 13.03 4.13
C ALA A 335 -6.28 12.26 5.21
N PRO A 336 -4.99 12.59 5.46
CA PRO A 336 -4.17 11.89 6.45
C PRO A 336 -4.80 11.80 7.85
N GLN A 337 -5.52 12.84 8.28
CA GLN A 337 -6.24 12.87 9.55
C GLN A 337 -7.46 11.94 9.60
N ALA A 338 -8.02 11.58 8.44
CA ALA A 338 -9.24 10.80 8.27
C ALA A 338 -8.98 9.29 8.01
N VAL A 339 -7.71 8.86 8.00
CA VAL A 339 -7.31 7.46 7.71
C VAL A 339 -7.96 6.45 8.67
N HIS A 340 -8.32 6.88 9.88
CA HIS A 340 -9.00 6.05 10.87
C HIS A 340 -10.39 5.54 10.41
N HIS A 341 -11.00 6.16 9.40
CA HIS A 341 -12.28 5.71 8.82
C HIS A 341 -12.18 4.43 7.96
N GLU A 342 -10.98 4.04 7.50
CA GLU A 342 -10.80 2.89 6.59
C GLU A 342 -11.33 1.56 7.16
N ALA A 343 -11.20 1.36 8.48
CA ALA A 343 -11.70 0.15 9.13
C ALA A 343 -13.24 0.05 9.06
N GLU A 344 -13.93 1.17 9.23
CA GLU A 344 -15.39 1.22 9.14
C GLU A 344 -15.87 1.08 7.70
N ILE A 345 -15.21 1.76 6.75
CA ILE A 345 -15.49 1.63 5.32
C ILE A 345 -15.38 0.16 4.89
N SER A 346 -14.26 -0.49 5.25
CA SER A 346 -14.04 -1.90 4.95
C SER A 346 -15.12 -2.80 5.53
N ARG A 347 -15.58 -2.53 6.76
CA ARG A 347 -16.66 -3.28 7.43
C ARG A 347 -18.02 -3.11 6.73
N LEU A 348 -18.32 -1.92 6.22
CA LEU A 348 -19.56 -1.66 5.48
C LEU A 348 -19.55 -2.36 4.13
N ILE A 349 -18.43 -2.32 3.42
CA ILE A 349 -18.31 -2.96 2.11
C ILE A 349 -18.37 -4.48 2.23
N SER A 350 -17.73 -5.08 3.24
CA SER A 350 -17.82 -6.53 3.48
C SER A 350 -19.25 -7.02 3.79
N LYS A 351 -20.16 -6.10 4.16
CA LYS A 351 -21.59 -6.36 4.37
C LYS A 351 -22.45 -6.06 3.14
N GLY A 352 -21.87 -5.67 2.02
CA GLY A 352 -22.59 -5.25 0.82
C GLY A 352 -23.27 -3.88 0.95
N LEU A 353 -22.83 -3.03 1.90
CA LEU A 353 -23.43 -1.72 2.19
C LEU A 353 -22.59 -0.56 1.64
N ALA A 354 -21.89 -0.77 0.52
CA ALA A 354 -21.00 0.22 -0.08
C ALA A 354 -21.70 1.55 -0.44
N ASP A 355 -22.98 1.50 -0.82
CA ASP A 355 -23.77 2.69 -1.16
C ASP A 355 -24.08 3.59 0.05
N LEU A 356 -23.92 3.08 1.28
CA LEU A 356 -24.10 3.86 2.51
C LEU A 356 -22.84 4.62 2.93
N VAL A 357 -21.69 4.35 2.29
CA VAL A 357 -20.43 4.99 2.64
C VAL A 357 -20.43 6.43 2.11
N LYS A 358 -20.40 7.39 3.04
CA LYS A 358 -20.30 8.82 2.75
C LYS A 358 -19.33 9.49 3.73
N MET A 359 -18.45 10.33 3.20
CA MET A 359 -17.46 11.09 3.97
C MET A 359 -17.80 12.58 3.94
N ASN A 360 -17.35 13.31 4.96
CA ASN A 360 -17.44 14.76 4.98
C ASN A 360 -16.39 15.33 4.01
N PRO A 361 -16.72 16.30 3.14
CA PRO A 361 -15.73 16.89 2.23
C PRO A 361 -14.44 17.41 2.90
N VAL A 362 -14.49 17.83 4.16
CA VAL A 362 -13.29 18.27 4.92
C VAL A 362 -12.31 17.13 5.24
N ASP A 363 -12.77 15.89 5.18
CA ASP A 363 -11.99 14.67 5.42
C ASP A 363 -11.39 14.11 4.12
N LEU A 364 -11.54 14.83 3.01
CA LEU A 364 -11.15 14.40 1.67
C LEU A 364 -10.13 15.34 1.04
N VAL A 365 -9.23 14.78 0.24
CA VAL A 365 -8.23 15.51 -0.56
C VAL A 365 -8.38 15.09 -2.01
N ALA A 366 -8.46 16.07 -2.91
CA ALA A 366 -8.54 15.81 -4.35
C ALA A 366 -7.26 15.11 -4.84
N ILE A 367 -7.43 14.12 -5.70
CA ILE A 367 -6.32 13.49 -6.41
C ILE A 367 -6.17 14.19 -7.76
N GLU A 368 -5.29 15.19 -7.81
CA GLU A 368 -5.08 16.01 -9.01
C GLU A 368 -4.85 15.16 -10.27
N GLY A 369 -5.55 15.51 -11.36
CA GLY A 369 -5.44 14.81 -12.64
C GLY A 369 -6.09 13.42 -12.72
N VAL A 370 -6.72 12.94 -11.64
CA VAL A 370 -7.37 11.63 -11.62
C VAL A 370 -8.89 11.77 -11.60
N VAL A 371 -9.53 11.14 -12.58
CA VAL A 371 -10.98 11.23 -12.80
C VAL A 371 -11.61 9.87 -13.03
N LEU A 372 -12.89 9.76 -12.70
CA LEU A 372 -13.74 8.62 -12.99
C LEU A 372 -14.62 8.92 -14.20
N ASP A 373 -14.28 8.32 -15.33
CA ASP A 373 -15.04 8.37 -16.58
C ASP A 373 -16.06 7.23 -16.61
N ASP A 374 -17.28 7.46 -17.07
CA ASP A 374 -18.29 6.39 -17.17
C ASP A 374 -18.12 5.49 -18.41
N GLY A 375 -17.20 5.81 -19.34
CA GLY A 375 -16.78 4.92 -20.41
C GLY A 375 -17.85 4.54 -21.45
N ARG A 376 -19.08 5.10 -21.38
CA ARG A 376 -20.18 4.84 -22.32
C ARG A 376 -20.17 5.76 -23.54
N PHE A 377 -19.24 6.72 -23.62
CA PHE A 377 -19.00 7.51 -24.83
C PHE A 377 -17.81 6.92 -25.63
N PRO A 378 -17.97 6.72 -26.95
CA PRO A 378 -16.92 6.12 -27.78
C PRO A 378 -15.72 7.05 -27.96
N ASP A 379 -14.55 6.42 -28.04
CA ASP A 379 -13.21 7.00 -28.15
C ASP A 379 -13.02 7.78 -29.46
N ASP A 380 -13.79 7.43 -30.48
CA ASP A 380 -13.86 8.08 -31.78
C ASP A 380 -15.33 8.31 -32.18
N LEU A 381 -15.62 9.51 -32.68
CA LEU A 381 -16.95 9.92 -33.16
C LEU A 381 -17.48 9.04 -34.32
N MET A 382 -16.63 8.21 -34.92
CA MET A 382 -16.94 7.31 -36.03
C MET A 382 -17.40 5.91 -35.58
N ASP A 383 -17.19 5.55 -34.30
CA ASP A 383 -17.52 4.24 -33.73
C ASP A 383 -18.88 4.20 -33.01
N ILE A 384 -19.72 5.21 -33.22
CA ILE A 384 -21.13 5.17 -32.80
C ILE A 384 -21.89 4.19 -33.71
N ALA A 385 -21.67 2.90 -33.50
CA ALA A 385 -22.64 1.90 -33.93
C ALA A 385 -23.98 2.22 -33.23
N PRO A 386 -25.14 2.03 -33.90
CA PRO A 386 -26.46 2.44 -33.42
C PRO A 386 -27.00 1.49 -32.33
N GLY A 387 -26.17 1.15 -31.34
CA GLY A 387 -26.61 0.53 -30.09
C GLY A 387 -27.05 1.63 -29.11
N PRO A 388 -28.22 1.53 -28.47
CA PRO A 388 -28.77 2.63 -27.69
C PRO A 388 -28.04 2.77 -26.34
N THR A 389 -27.09 3.69 -26.26
CA THR A 389 -26.55 4.22 -24.98
C THR A 389 -27.58 5.06 -24.23
N ILE A 390 -28.59 5.55 -24.97
CA ILE A 390 -29.77 6.26 -24.48
C ILE A 390 -30.97 5.34 -24.74
N VAL A 391 -31.57 4.82 -23.66
CA VAL A 391 -32.86 4.14 -23.74
C VAL A 391 -33.90 5.14 -23.23
N ASP A 392 -34.92 5.42 -24.04
CA ASP A 392 -36.03 6.31 -23.69
C ASP A 392 -35.61 7.75 -23.30
N GLY A 393 -34.56 8.28 -23.93
CA GLY A 393 -34.11 9.67 -23.69
C GLY A 393 -33.40 9.89 -22.35
N GLN A 394 -33.12 8.83 -21.58
CA GLN A 394 -32.43 8.93 -20.29
C GLN A 394 -31.07 8.23 -20.32
N LEU A 395 -30.05 8.92 -19.80
CA LEU A 395 -28.75 8.32 -19.48
C LEU A 395 -28.94 7.28 -18.38
N ARG A 396 -28.46 6.05 -18.61
CA ARG A 396 -28.49 5.01 -17.58
C ARG A 396 -27.64 5.43 -16.36
N PRO A 397 -27.91 4.90 -15.16
CA PRO A 397 -27.02 5.07 -14.01
C PRO A 397 -25.62 4.48 -14.27
N ARG A 398 -24.58 5.07 -13.66
CA ARG A 398 -23.22 4.53 -13.68
C ARG A 398 -23.16 3.13 -13.06
N THR A 399 -22.29 2.27 -13.57
CA THR A 399 -22.05 0.92 -13.03
C THR A 399 -20.56 0.63 -12.98
N VAL A 400 -20.15 -0.32 -12.12
CA VAL A 400 -18.75 -0.77 -12.03
C VAL A 400 -18.20 -1.29 -13.37
N ALA A 401 -19.06 -1.81 -14.25
CA ALA A 401 -18.66 -2.31 -15.56
C ALA A 401 -18.39 -1.19 -16.59
N THR A 402 -18.94 -0.01 -16.36
CA THR A 402 -18.83 1.14 -17.26
C THR A 402 -17.74 2.11 -16.78
N ASP A 403 -17.62 2.27 -15.45
CA ASP A 403 -16.69 3.20 -14.82
C ASP A 403 -15.20 2.85 -15.08
N ARG A 404 -14.41 3.86 -15.43
CA ARG A 404 -12.98 3.78 -15.77
C ARG A 404 -12.23 4.87 -15.02
N LEU A 405 -11.13 4.49 -14.39
CA LEU A 405 -10.24 5.44 -13.74
C LEU A 405 -9.22 5.95 -14.76
N CYS A 406 -9.13 7.26 -14.93
CA CYS A 406 -8.31 7.90 -15.96
C CYS A 406 -7.41 8.98 -15.37
N GLY A 407 -6.28 9.22 -16.04
CA GLY A 407 -5.27 10.21 -15.64
C GLY A 407 -3.91 9.94 -16.30
N PRO A 408 -2.90 10.79 -16.05
CA PRO A 408 -1.56 10.59 -16.56
C PRO A 408 -1.02 9.22 -16.10
N ASN A 409 -0.42 8.44 -16.98
CA ASN A 409 0.04 7.08 -16.64
C ASN A 409 1.53 6.84 -16.90
N PHE A 410 2.03 5.74 -16.34
CA PHE A 410 3.34 5.15 -16.63
C PHE A 410 3.24 3.62 -16.62
N TYR A 411 4.20 2.96 -17.27
CA TYR A 411 4.19 1.50 -17.43
C TYR A 411 5.40 0.86 -16.76
N GLU A 412 5.18 -0.14 -15.93
CA GLU A 412 6.26 -0.90 -15.29
C GLU A 412 5.88 -2.39 -15.21
N ARG A 413 6.77 -3.29 -15.66
CA ARG A 413 6.60 -4.76 -15.54
C ARG A 413 5.26 -5.26 -16.05
N GLN A 414 4.86 -4.78 -17.21
CA GLN A 414 3.57 -5.09 -17.81
C GLN A 414 2.34 -4.49 -17.12
N ILE A 415 2.53 -3.64 -16.11
CA ILE A 415 1.47 -3.03 -15.31
C ILE A 415 1.42 -1.54 -15.62
N THR A 416 0.22 -1.03 -15.87
CA THR A 416 -0.02 0.41 -15.98
C THR A 416 -0.39 0.99 -14.62
N TYR A 417 0.17 2.14 -14.30
CA TYR A 417 -0.16 2.93 -13.12
C TYR A 417 -0.58 4.34 -13.55
N ILE A 418 -1.63 4.87 -12.93
CA ILE A 418 -1.98 6.29 -12.94
C ILE A 418 -1.05 6.99 -11.95
N ARG A 419 -0.50 8.12 -12.37
CA ARG A 419 0.39 8.95 -11.60
C ARG A 419 -0.40 9.81 -10.62
N LEU A 420 0.01 9.83 -9.35
CA LEU A 420 -0.62 10.67 -8.32
C LEU A 420 0.02 12.05 -8.14
N HIS A 421 1.12 12.33 -8.86
CA HIS A 421 1.82 13.61 -8.81
C HIS A 421 2.05 14.11 -10.23
N ASP A 422 1.93 15.41 -10.44
CA ASP A 422 2.27 16.00 -11.71
C ASP A 422 3.79 16.15 -11.84
N TRP A 423 4.29 15.95 -13.06
CA TRP A 423 5.69 16.24 -13.33
C TRP A 423 5.87 17.69 -13.72
N LEU A 424 6.91 18.31 -13.17
CA LEU A 424 7.43 19.58 -13.62
C LEU A 424 7.55 19.61 -15.14
N THR A 425 6.96 20.66 -15.68
CA THR A 425 7.09 21.09 -17.06
C THR A 425 7.88 22.39 -17.10
N VAL A 426 8.24 22.85 -18.30
CA VAL A 426 8.92 24.15 -18.45
C VAL A 426 8.04 25.30 -17.95
N ASP A 427 6.72 25.17 -18.10
CA ASP A 427 5.74 26.18 -17.68
C ASP A 427 5.59 26.27 -16.15
N ASP A 428 6.03 25.24 -15.40
CA ASP A 428 6.05 25.26 -13.94
C ASP A 428 7.23 26.04 -13.36
N ILE A 429 8.23 26.44 -14.18
CA ILE A 429 9.45 27.09 -13.70
C ILE A 429 9.19 28.59 -13.48
N PRO A 430 9.27 29.11 -12.23
CA PRO A 430 9.07 30.52 -11.96
C PRO A 430 10.14 31.39 -12.63
N GLN A 431 9.76 32.62 -13.01
CA GLN A 431 10.66 33.52 -13.72
C GLN A 431 11.92 33.85 -12.90
N THR A 432 11.80 33.94 -11.58
CA THR A 432 12.97 34.12 -10.69
C THR A 432 13.98 33.00 -10.81
N VAL A 433 13.51 31.76 -10.98
CA VAL A 433 14.38 30.60 -11.16
C VAL A 433 15.01 30.63 -12.55
N VAL A 434 14.24 30.97 -13.60
CA VAL A 434 14.76 31.14 -14.96
C VAL A 434 15.89 32.18 -15.00
N SER A 435 15.69 33.33 -14.34
CA SER A 435 16.70 34.39 -14.25
C SER A 435 17.95 33.94 -13.49
N ALA A 436 17.79 33.17 -12.40
CA ALA A 436 18.90 32.73 -11.57
C ALA A 436 19.72 31.57 -12.19
N MET A 437 19.08 30.70 -12.97
CA MET A 437 19.72 29.52 -13.58
C MET A 437 20.24 29.78 -15.00
N GLY A 438 19.65 30.75 -15.72
CA GLY A 438 19.73 30.82 -17.18
C GLY A 438 18.76 29.86 -17.88
N THR A 439 18.71 29.88 -19.21
CA THR A 439 17.81 28.99 -19.97
C THR A 439 18.22 27.53 -19.80
N PRO A 440 17.35 26.63 -19.30
CA PRO A 440 17.69 25.23 -19.13
C PRO A 440 18.01 24.59 -20.48
N ASN A 441 19.17 23.94 -20.58
CA ASN A 441 19.66 23.32 -21.82
C ASN A 441 19.06 21.93 -22.00
N VAL A 442 17.74 21.83 -22.17
CA VAL A 442 17.04 20.56 -22.37
C VAL A 442 16.53 20.50 -23.81
N LYS A 443 16.97 19.51 -24.57
CA LYS A 443 16.40 19.23 -25.90
C LYS A 443 14.99 18.69 -25.69
N MET A 444 13.98 19.45 -26.10
CA MET A 444 12.59 19.01 -26.10
C MET A 444 12.38 17.95 -27.18
N GLU A 445 12.63 16.69 -26.85
CA GLU A 445 12.01 15.58 -27.59
C GLU A 445 10.66 15.31 -26.95
N ARG A 446 9.59 15.34 -27.76
CA ARG A 446 8.26 14.95 -27.29
C ARG A 446 8.33 13.48 -26.86
N ASP A 447 7.87 13.18 -25.66
CA ASP A 447 7.67 11.81 -25.17
C ASP A 447 6.80 11.05 -26.20
N HIS A 448 7.43 10.28 -27.09
CA HIS A 448 6.71 9.52 -28.11
C HIS A 448 6.31 8.12 -27.64
N MET A 449 6.66 7.70 -26.42
CA MET A 449 6.26 6.39 -25.87
C MET A 449 6.17 6.43 -24.34
N LEU A 450 4.97 6.23 -23.78
CA LEU A 450 4.72 6.03 -22.34
C LEU A 450 5.10 4.61 -21.86
N THR A 451 6.15 4.02 -22.44
CA THR A 451 6.56 2.63 -22.18
C THR A 451 7.51 2.49 -20.99
N GLU A 452 7.95 3.60 -20.40
CA GLU A 452 8.95 3.60 -19.33
C GLU A 452 8.34 3.88 -17.95
N ALA A 453 8.94 3.27 -16.92
CA ALA A 453 8.52 3.45 -15.52
C ALA A 453 8.74 4.89 -15.03
N LEU A 454 9.73 5.56 -15.59
CA LEU A 454 10.02 6.98 -15.43
C LEU A 454 10.09 7.58 -16.84
N PRO A 455 9.36 8.67 -17.17
CA PRO A 455 9.51 9.30 -18.47
C PRO A 455 10.93 9.87 -18.59
N ALA A 456 11.76 9.31 -19.47
CA ALA A 456 13.17 9.70 -19.60
C ALA A 456 13.34 11.22 -19.70
N TYR A 457 12.62 11.88 -20.62
CA TYR A 457 12.70 13.32 -20.81
C TYR A 457 12.35 14.12 -19.55
N ARG A 458 11.24 13.77 -18.88
CA ARG A 458 10.83 14.49 -17.67
C ARG A 458 11.78 14.24 -16.49
N THR A 459 12.41 13.07 -16.47
CA THR A 459 13.45 12.71 -15.50
C THR A 459 14.74 13.50 -15.73
N GLU A 460 15.14 13.66 -16.99
CA GLU A 460 16.29 14.51 -17.36
C GLU A 460 16.03 15.97 -17.02
N LEU A 461 14.87 16.51 -17.38
CA LEU A 461 14.46 17.86 -17.00
C LEU A 461 14.52 18.04 -15.48
N HIS A 462 13.97 17.10 -14.72
CA HIS A 462 14.02 17.14 -13.27
C HIS A 462 15.47 17.19 -12.74
N TYR A 463 16.40 16.37 -13.25
CA TYR A 463 17.81 16.40 -12.81
C TYR A 463 18.57 17.65 -13.22
N GLU A 464 18.24 18.25 -14.36
CA GLU A 464 18.79 19.54 -14.74
C GLU A 464 18.25 20.65 -13.84
N LEU A 465 16.95 20.64 -13.54
CA LEU A 465 16.32 21.59 -12.62
C LEU A 465 16.86 21.45 -11.20
N ASP A 466 16.90 20.26 -10.62
CA ASP A 466 17.41 20.04 -9.27
C ASP A 466 18.84 20.58 -9.11
N ARG A 467 19.75 20.22 -10.02
CA ARG A 467 21.13 20.72 -10.00
C ARG A 467 21.20 22.24 -10.15
N SER A 468 20.45 22.80 -11.09
CA SER A 468 20.50 24.24 -11.40
C SER A 468 19.87 25.08 -10.28
N VAL A 469 18.75 24.63 -9.71
CA VAL A 469 18.06 25.26 -8.58
C VAL A 469 18.94 25.19 -7.33
N ALA A 470 19.54 24.03 -7.04
CA ALA A 470 20.46 23.89 -5.91
C ALA A 470 21.68 24.83 -6.04
N ALA A 471 22.22 24.97 -7.25
CA ALA A 471 23.30 25.92 -7.54
C ALA A 471 22.85 27.38 -7.36
N ALA A 472 21.66 27.74 -7.86
CA ALA A 472 21.08 29.07 -7.72
C ALA A 472 20.82 29.43 -6.24
N ILE A 473 20.25 28.51 -5.45
CA ILE A 473 20.06 28.69 -4.01
C ILE A 473 21.40 28.90 -3.31
N LEU A 474 22.40 28.06 -3.60
CA LEU A 474 23.73 28.18 -3.01
C LEU A 474 24.40 29.52 -3.36
N GLN A 475 24.26 29.96 -4.60
CA GLN A 475 24.77 31.25 -5.06
C GLN A 475 24.06 32.41 -4.38
N ALA A 476 22.73 32.38 -4.31
CA ALA A 476 21.92 33.38 -3.61
C ALA A 476 22.34 33.50 -2.14
N GLN A 477 22.45 32.37 -1.43
CA GLN A 477 22.89 32.34 -0.03
C GLN A 477 24.30 32.93 0.14
N ARG A 478 25.24 32.59 -0.75
CA ARG A 478 26.60 33.16 -0.71
C ARG A 478 26.63 34.65 -1.02
N MET A 479 25.82 35.10 -1.98
CA MET A 479 25.71 36.51 -2.33
C MET A 479 25.18 37.31 -1.14
N ILE A 480 24.07 36.88 -0.55
CA ILE A 480 23.43 37.56 0.59
C ILE A 480 24.37 37.60 1.81
N ALA A 481 25.08 36.51 2.08
CA ALA A 481 26.01 36.43 3.21
C ALA A 481 27.39 37.09 2.94
N SER A 482 27.64 37.60 1.74
CA SER A 482 28.85 38.38 1.45
C SER A 482 28.78 39.76 2.10
N THR A 483 29.91 40.38 2.44
CA THR A 483 29.93 41.71 3.07
C THR A 483 29.08 42.75 2.30
N ALA A 484 29.16 42.75 0.97
CA ALA A 484 28.35 43.64 0.14
C ALA A 484 26.86 43.25 0.13
N GLY A 485 26.55 41.96 0.15
CA GLY A 485 25.18 41.45 0.21
C GLY A 485 24.48 41.77 1.53
N ILE A 486 25.19 41.60 2.65
CA ILE A 486 24.69 41.94 4.00
C ILE A 486 24.28 43.42 4.03
N GLN A 487 25.18 44.32 3.61
CA GLN A 487 24.87 45.74 3.59
C GLN A 487 23.67 46.07 2.70
N LYS A 488 23.62 45.53 1.48
CA LYS A 488 22.50 45.77 0.56
C LYS A 488 21.16 45.26 1.11
N ALA A 489 21.14 44.08 1.73
CA ALA A 489 19.94 43.49 2.32
C ALA A 489 19.43 44.33 3.50
N LEU A 490 20.32 44.75 4.39
CA LEU A 490 19.98 45.59 5.53
C LEU A 490 19.52 46.99 5.09
N ASP A 491 20.23 47.63 4.17
CA ASP A 491 19.82 48.92 3.60
C ASP A 491 18.40 48.83 3.01
N LEU A 492 18.12 47.74 2.26
CA LEU A 492 16.82 47.52 1.67
C LEU A 492 15.74 47.33 2.75
N ALA A 493 16.01 46.52 3.77
CA ALA A 493 15.10 46.27 4.87
C ALA A 493 14.78 47.57 5.65
N GLN A 494 15.81 48.34 6.03
CA GLN A 494 15.70 49.55 6.82
C GLN A 494 14.98 50.69 6.08
N ARG A 495 15.10 50.76 4.76
CA ARG A 495 14.33 51.73 3.93
C ARG A 495 12.82 51.52 4.02
N HIS A 496 12.38 50.29 4.26
CA HIS A 496 10.96 49.93 4.30
C HIS A 496 10.42 49.85 5.72
N LEU A 497 11.23 49.34 6.64
CA LEU A 497 10.88 49.24 8.05
C LEU A 497 12.12 49.53 8.90
N SER A 498 12.12 50.69 9.55
CA SER A 498 13.20 51.06 10.46
C SER A 498 13.34 50.05 11.62
N PRO A 499 14.54 49.86 12.20
CA PRO A 499 14.75 48.88 13.28
C PRO A 499 13.80 49.04 14.47
N ASP A 500 13.48 50.28 14.86
CA ASP A 500 12.53 50.57 15.95
C ASP A 500 11.10 50.19 15.59
N GLN A 501 10.66 50.49 14.37
CA GLN A 501 9.35 50.08 13.88
C GLN A 501 9.26 48.57 13.72
N ALA A 502 10.36 47.93 13.34
CA ALA A 502 10.46 46.48 13.23
C ALA A 502 10.18 45.84 14.59
N TYR A 503 10.80 46.31 15.67
CA TYR A 503 10.51 45.82 17.03
C TYR A 503 9.02 45.90 17.37
N VAL A 504 8.36 47.03 17.12
CA VAL A 504 6.93 47.20 17.37
C VAL A 504 6.09 46.23 16.52
N ARG A 505 6.40 46.07 15.23
CA ARG A 505 5.65 45.20 14.31
C ARG A 505 5.86 43.71 14.59
N PHE A 506 7.09 43.30 14.91
CA PHE A 506 7.41 41.95 15.34
C PHE A 506 6.64 41.58 16.60
N ALA A 507 6.61 42.49 17.58
CA ALA A 507 5.85 42.35 18.82
C ALA A 507 4.34 42.21 18.58
N GLN A 508 3.79 42.91 17.58
CA GLN A 508 2.36 42.87 17.27
C GLN A 508 1.93 41.63 16.48
N ILE A 509 2.75 41.21 15.50
CA ILE A 509 2.33 40.22 14.49
C ILE A 509 2.79 38.80 14.86
N LEU A 510 4.02 38.64 15.36
CA LEU A 510 4.67 37.33 15.46
C LEU A 510 4.84 36.82 16.89
N THR A 511 4.88 37.71 17.88
CA THR A 511 4.95 37.34 19.31
C THR A 511 3.85 36.36 19.75
N PRO A 512 2.57 36.48 19.32
CA PRO A 512 1.54 35.49 19.67
C PRO A 512 1.83 34.07 19.13
N VAL A 513 2.57 33.96 18.02
CA VAL A 513 2.89 32.68 17.36
C VAL A 513 4.14 32.04 17.95
N ILE A 514 5.17 32.86 18.23
CA ILE A 514 6.48 32.37 18.68
C ILE A 514 6.53 32.06 20.18
N ILE A 515 5.87 32.85 21.03
CA ILE A 515 5.94 32.67 22.49
C ILE A 515 5.35 31.32 22.93
N GLN A 516 4.44 30.75 22.13
CA GLN A 516 3.92 29.40 22.37
C GLN A 516 4.99 28.30 22.21
N ARG A 517 6.13 28.60 21.57
CA ARG A 517 7.20 27.65 21.24
C ARG A 517 8.55 28.00 21.88
N VAL A 518 8.87 29.28 22.04
CA VAL A 518 10.17 29.76 22.55
C VAL A 518 9.95 30.93 23.50
N SER A 519 10.61 30.93 24.66
CA SER A 519 10.49 32.02 25.64
C SER A 519 11.25 33.29 25.24
N ASP A 520 10.73 34.45 25.63
CA ASP A 520 11.32 35.76 25.31
C ASP A 520 12.79 35.89 25.77
N GLN A 521 13.11 35.37 26.96
CA GLN A 521 14.49 35.37 27.47
C GLN A 521 15.45 34.60 26.56
N LYS A 522 15.02 33.48 25.97
CA LYS A 522 15.84 32.71 25.04
C LYS A 522 16.02 33.44 23.71
N LEU A 523 14.99 34.15 23.24
CA LEU A 523 15.06 34.96 22.03
C LEU A 523 16.03 36.13 22.19
N VAL A 524 15.93 36.89 23.28
CA VAL A 524 16.87 37.99 23.57
C VAL A 524 18.31 37.49 23.67
N ALA A 525 18.55 36.40 24.41
CA ALA A 525 19.89 35.84 24.55
C ALA A 525 20.47 35.32 23.22
N ALA A 526 19.65 34.71 22.37
CA ALA A 526 20.07 34.28 21.04
C ALA A 526 20.36 35.48 20.12
N GLY A 527 19.57 36.55 20.22
CA GLY A 527 19.79 37.79 19.49
C GLY A 527 21.12 38.46 19.83
N GLN A 528 21.45 38.56 21.13
CA GLN A 528 22.72 39.10 21.60
C GLN A 528 23.92 38.34 21.02
N ARG A 529 23.91 37.02 21.13
CA ARG A 529 24.99 36.17 20.56
C ARG A 529 25.06 36.26 19.05
N THR A 530 23.93 36.48 18.37
CA THR A 530 23.90 36.64 16.92
C THR A 530 24.53 37.96 16.49
N LYS A 531 24.31 39.05 17.23
CA LYS A 531 24.99 40.33 16.99
C LYS A 531 26.49 40.26 17.25
N GLU A 532 26.93 39.53 18.27
CA GLU A 532 28.36 39.27 18.49
C GLU A 532 29.01 38.60 17.27
N ALA A 533 28.26 37.74 16.55
CA ALA A 533 28.72 37.07 15.34
C ALA A 533 28.46 37.87 14.04
N MET A 534 27.55 38.85 14.08
CA MET A 534 27.12 39.71 12.97
C MET A 534 26.88 41.14 13.48
N PRO A 535 27.96 41.93 13.70
CA PRO A 535 27.85 43.29 14.25
C PRO A 535 27.04 44.25 13.37
N GLU A 536 26.84 43.91 12.09
CA GLU A 536 26.00 44.68 11.17
C GLU A 536 24.52 44.76 11.62
N LEU A 537 24.11 43.93 12.57
CA LEU A 537 22.76 43.90 13.14
C LEU A 537 22.60 44.74 14.42
N ASP A 538 23.63 45.46 14.86
CA ASP A 538 23.63 46.19 16.14
C ASP A 538 22.47 47.17 16.30
N ASP A 539 22.03 47.78 15.19
CA ASP A 539 20.90 48.72 15.15
C ASP A 539 19.54 48.06 15.47
N TYR A 540 19.41 46.74 15.32
CA TYR A 540 18.15 46.03 15.60
C TYR A 540 18.04 45.66 17.08
N ASN A 541 16.83 45.62 17.65
CA ASN A 541 16.66 45.14 19.02
C ASN A 541 17.05 43.63 19.14
N ASP A 542 17.68 43.23 20.24
CA ASP A 542 18.10 41.84 20.49
C ASP A 542 16.93 40.85 20.33
N TYR A 543 15.74 41.23 20.80
CA TYR A 543 14.53 40.43 20.65
C TYR A 543 14.18 40.20 19.17
N VAL A 544 14.30 41.23 18.34
CA VAL A 544 14.01 41.15 16.89
C VAL A 544 14.97 40.20 16.21
N VAL A 545 16.27 40.31 16.52
CA VAL A 545 17.28 39.41 15.95
C VAL A 545 17.02 37.96 16.38
N GLY A 546 16.66 37.73 17.64
CA GLY A 546 16.30 36.41 18.15
C GLY A 546 15.05 35.82 17.48
N VAL A 547 14.01 36.63 17.27
CA VAL A 547 12.78 36.23 16.55
C VAL A 547 13.11 35.91 15.10
N ALA A 548 13.88 36.77 14.43
CA ALA A 548 14.30 36.56 13.05
C ALA A 548 15.13 35.27 12.92
N LEU A 549 16.02 34.99 13.86
CA LEU A 549 16.78 33.75 13.89
C LEU A 549 15.87 32.52 14.01
N ALA A 550 14.94 32.53 14.97
CA ALA A 550 13.97 31.45 15.14
C ALA A 550 13.20 31.22 13.84
N MET A 551 12.63 32.28 13.26
CA MET A 551 11.79 32.19 12.07
C MET A 551 12.54 31.92 10.77
N SER A 552 13.85 32.17 10.74
CA SER A 552 14.68 31.93 9.56
C SER A 552 14.82 30.44 9.23
N SER A 553 14.58 29.58 10.23
CA SER A 553 14.60 28.12 10.11
C SER A 553 13.20 27.54 10.23
N ASP A 554 12.90 26.51 9.44
CA ASP A 554 11.56 25.90 9.40
C ASP A 554 11.18 25.17 10.73
N GLY A 555 12.12 25.05 11.66
CA GLY A 555 11.96 24.40 12.98
C GLY A 555 12.03 25.32 14.20
N TYR A 556 12.07 26.65 14.04
CA TYR A 556 12.25 27.60 15.16
C TYR A 556 13.57 27.42 15.92
N SER A 557 14.63 27.05 15.21
CA SER A 557 15.98 26.86 15.76
C SER A 557 16.64 28.20 16.14
N LEU A 558 17.36 28.21 17.27
CA LEU A 558 18.15 29.35 17.75
C LEU A 558 19.66 29.15 17.53
N ASN A 559 20.03 28.44 16.47
CA ASN A 559 21.43 28.18 16.15
C ASN A 559 22.11 29.48 15.67
N VAL A 560 22.98 30.03 16.51
CA VAL A 560 23.74 31.25 16.21
C VAL A 560 24.71 30.99 15.05
N PRO A 561 24.74 31.85 14.00
CA PRO A 561 25.63 31.66 12.87
C PRO A 561 27.10 31.74 13.30
N GLY A 562 27.90 30.73 12.94
CA GLY A 562 29.35 30.83 13.02
C GLY A 562 29.93 31.84 12.02
N THR A 563 31.19 32.24 12.19
CA THR A 563 31.86 33.21 11.30
C THR A 563 31.84 32.80 9.82
N ARG A 564 31.96 31.49 9.55
CA ARG A 564 31.93 30.90 8.20
C ARG A 564 30.56 30.31 7.80
N ASP A 565 29.55 30.42 8.65
CA ASP A 565 28.22 29.85 8.39
C ASP A 565 27.37 30.79 7.54
N PHE A 566 27.63 30.77 6.23
CA PHE A 566 26.91 31.63 5.28
C PHE A 566 25.42 31.27 5.15
N ARG A 567 25.02 30.01 5.40
CA ARG A 567 23.63 29.56 5.24
C ARG A 567 22.72 30.18 6.28
N THR A 568 23.12 30.08 7.56
CA THR A 568 22.36 30.66 8.67
C THR A 568 22.32 32.19 8.56
N LYS A 569 23.44 32.83 8.17
CA LYS A 569 23.48 34.28 7.88
C LYS A 569 22.51 34.67 6.78
N ALA A 570 22.52 33.97 5.66
CA ALA A 570 21.62 34.24 4.54
C ALA A 570 20.16 34.01 4.91
N ALA A 571 19.83 32.94 5.64
CA ALA A 571 18.47 32.66 6.08
C ALA A 571 17.93 33.77 6.99
N LEU A 572 18.73 34.20 7.97
CA LEU A 572 18.40 35.30 8.89
C LEU A 572 18.14 36.61 8.12
N LEU A 573 19.08 37.00 7.26
CA LEU A 573 18.98 38.24 6.48
C LEU A 573 17.83 38.19 5.48
N SER A 574 17.61 37.05 4.83
CA SER A 574 16.51 36.90 3.88
C SER A 574 15.17 37.02 4.58
N TRP A 575 15.05 36.43 5.77
CA TRP A 575 13.85 36.56 6.59
C TRP A 575 13.59 38.00 7.02
N LEU A 576 14.60 38.66 7.60
CA LEU A 576 14.49 40.04 8.05
C LEU A 576 14.12 40.97 6.89
N THR A 577 14.76 40.79 5.73
CA THR A 577 14.50 41.60 4.52
C THR A 577 13.07 41.40 4.02
N ILE A 578 12.64 40.15 3.79
CA ILE A 578 11.29 39.87 3.29
C ILE A 578 10.21 40.32 4.27
N PHE A 579 10.42 40.15 5.58
CA PHE A 579 9.48 40.63 6.58
C PHE A 579 9.38 42.16 6.53
N SER A 580 10.50 42.88 6.54
CA SER A 580 10.49 44.34 6.49
C SER A 580 9.81 44.90 5.24
N LEU A 581 9.95 44.22 4.10
CA LEU A 581 9.28 44.59 2.85
C LEU A 581 7.75 44.39 2.90
N GLN A 582 7.27 43.40 3.67
CA GLN A 582 5.87 42.93 3.62
C GLN A 582 5.13 43.09 4.97
N ALA A 583 5.71 43.80 5.93
CA ALA A 583 5.26 43.90 7.33
C ALA A 583 3.86 44.50 7.53
N VAL A 584 3.27 45.10 6.49
CA VAL A 584 1.99 45.84 6.58
C VAL A 584 0.83 45.11 5.90
N GLU A 585 1.07 44.37 4.81
CA GLU A 585 0.00 43.77 3.98
C GLU A 585 -0.02 42.24 4.05
N SER A 586 1.14 41.58 3.95
CA SER A 586 1.22 40.12 3.73
C SER A 586 2.23 39.39 4.61
N ALA A 587 2.63 39.98 5.75
CA ALA A 587 3.64 39.42 6.67
C ALA A 587 3.37 37.98 7.12
N ARG A 588 2.10 37.59 7.31
CA ARG A 588 1.72 36.22 7.68
C ARG A 588 1.91 35.23 6.54
N GLU A 589 1.75 35.69 5.31
CA GLU A 589 1.87 34.88 4.11
C GLU A 589 3.34 34.61 3.78
N THR A 590 4.18 35.65 3.81
CA THR A 590 5.62 35.51 3.55
C THR A 590 6.39 34.80 4.66
N ALA A 591 5.86 34.83 5.89
CA ALA A 591 6.41 34.04 7.01
C ALA A 591 6.35 32.52 6.76
N ARG A 592 5.50 32.04 5.85
CA ARG A 592 5.36 30.61 5.51
C ARG A 592 6.32 30.12 4.44
N PHE A 593 7.02 31.03 3.74
CA PHE A 593 8.01 30.62 2.74
C PHE A 593 9.15 29.85 3.41
N SER A 594 9.82 28.96 2.68
CA SER A 594 11.01 28.28 3.20
C SER A 594 12.22 29.23 3.22
N ALA A 595 13.30 28.83 3.88
CA ALA A 595 14.56 29.56 3.84
C ALA A 595 15.09 29.72 2.40
N ASP A 596 14.96 28.68 1.59
CA ASP A 596 15.42 28.68 0.19
C ASP A 596 14.58 29.58 -0.70
N THR A 597 13.25 29.56 -0.56
CA THR A 597 12.35 30.51 -1.25
C THR A 597 12.73 31.95 -0.93
N ARG A 598 12.96 32.28 0.35
CA ARG A 598 13.35 33.63 0.75
C ARG A 598 14.70 34.04 0.19
N ALA A 599 15.69 33.14 0.19
CA ALA A 599 17.01 33.44 -0.34
C ALA A 599 16.96 33.75 -1.85
N LEU A 600 16.19 32.98 -2.62
CA LEU A 600 15.98 33.24 -4.06
C LEU A 600 15.27 34.58 -4.29
N LEU A 601 14.21 34.87 -3.54
CA LEU A 601 13.49 36.16 -3.65
C LEU A 601 14.40 37.34 -3.33
N VAL A 602 15.16 37.30 -2.24
CA VAL A 602 16.06 38.39 -1.86
C VAL A 602 17.17 38.56 -2.89
N ASN A 603 17.73 37.47 -3.40
CA ASN A 603 18.68 37.55 -4.51
C ASN A 603 18.06 38.20 -5.75
N ALA A 604 16.85 37.81 -6.13
CA ALA A 604 16.15 38.38 -7.28
C ALA A 604 15.84 39.88 -7.10
N ILE A 605 15.54 40.34 -5.89
CA ILE A 605 15.35 41.77 -5.61
C ILE A 605 16.67 42.52 -5.71
N LEU A 606 17.75 41.96 -5.15
CA LEU A 606 19.05 42.64 -5.04
C LEU A 606 19.86 42.64 -6.35
N VAL A 607 19.66 41.64 -7.21
CA VAL A 607 20.47 41.41 -8.41
C VAL A 607 19.64 41.53 -9.68
N ASP A 608 18.45 40.93 -9.70
CA ASP A 608 17.65 40.76 -10.91
C ASP A 608 16.54 41.81 -11.06
N GLY A 609 16.37 42.69 -10.06
CA GLY A 609 15.42 43.81 -10.10
C GLY A 609 13.96 43.40 -9.91
N LEU A 610 13.66 42.28 -9.24
CA LEU A 610 12.30 41.88 -8.90
C LEU A 610 11.58 43.01 -8.14
N ALA A 611 10.42 43.45 -8.63
CA ALA A 611 9.67 44.52 -8.00
C ALA A 611 9.02 44.04 -6.69
N ILE A 612 9.03 44.89 -5.67
CA ILE A 612 8.56 44.55 -4.31
C ILE A 612 7.10 44.10 -4.30
N LYS A 613 6.27 44.69 -5.17
CA LYS A 613 4.84 44.32 -5.31
C LYS A 613 4.62 42.88 -5.79
N ASP A 614 5.59 42.28 -6.47
CA ASP A 614 5.47 40.94 -7.08
C ASP A 614 6.04 39.84 -6.14
N VAL A 615 6.67 40.20 -5.01
CA VAL A 615 7.36 39.28 -4.09
C VAL A 615 6.44 38.20 -3.52
N VAL A 616 5.18 38.52 -3.24
CA VAL A 616 4.24 37.56 -2.65
C VAL A 616 3.83 36.50 -3.69
N ASP A 617 3.45 36.93 -4.89
CA ASP A 617 2.99 36.03 -5.94
C ASP A 617 4.15 35.14 -6.44
N GLU A 618 5.33 35.74 -6.63
CA GLU A 618 6.53 34.99 -6.99
C GLU A 618 6.97 34.04 -5.88
N GLY A 619 6.85 34.44 -4.61
CA GLY A 619 7.13 33.57 -3.47
C GLY A 619 6.20 32.37 -3.37
N LYS A 620 4.91 32.55 -3.72
CA LYS A 620 3.96 31.43 -3.84
C LYS A 620 4.35 30.50 -4.98
N ALA A 621 4.65 31.05 -6.16
CA ALA A 621 5.07 30.27 -7.32
C ALA A 621 6.33 29.44 -7.02
N LEU A 622 7.36 30.06 -6.41
CA LEU A 622 8.57 29.39 -5.94
C LEU A 622 8.28 28.28 -4.94
N THR A 623 7.40 28.52 -3.97
CA THR A 623 7.06 27.53 -2.95
C THR A 623 6.37 26.31 -3.58
N VAL A 624 5.45 26.53 -4.53
CA VAL A 624 4.79 25.45 -5.28
C VAL A 624 5.82 24.69 -6.12
N PHE A 625 6.67 25.39 -6.87
CA PHE A 625 7.71 24.79 -7.71
C PHE A 625 8.68 23.92 -6.90
N LEU A 626 9.24 24.44 -5.80
CA LEU A 626 10.18 23.69 -4.95
C LEU A 626 9.50 22.49 -4.28
N SER A 627 8.23 22.60 -3.91
CA SER A 627 7.47 21.46 -3.40
C SER A 627 7.29 20.37 -4.48
N LYS A 628 6.90 20.76 -5.70
CA LYS A 628 6.76 19.84 -6.83
C LYS A 628 8.09 19.14 -7.14
N LEU A 629 9.20 19.88 -7.15
CA LEU A 629 10.55 19.33 -7.35
C LEU A 629 10.86 18.27 -6.28
N ALA A 630 10.66 18.59 -5.00
CA ALA A 630 10.90 17.66 -3.89
C ALA A 630 9.94 16.44 -3.87
N ASP A 631 8.70 16.59 -4.34
CA ASP A 631 7.76 15.48 -4.53
C ASP A 631 8.22 14.54 -5.65
N GLN A 632 8.69 15.09 -6.77
CA GLN A 632 9.25 14.31 -7.88
C GLN A 632 10.53 13.58 -7.47
N ASP A 633 11.44 14.23 -6.73
CA ASP A 633 12.66 13.59 -6.21
C ASP A 633 12.33 12.33 -5.42
N ARG A 634 11.37 12.45 -4.49
CA ARG A 634 10.89 11.34 -3.67
C ARG A 634 10.29 10.22 -4.53
N TYR A 635 9.52 10.57 -5.57
CA TYR A 635 8.97 9.61 -6.51
C TYR A 635 10.07 8.90 -7.31
N ILE A 636 11.02 9.64 -7.91
CA ILE A 636 12.09 9.06 -8.73
C ILE A 636 12.96 8.12 -7.88
N LEU A 637 13.31 8.53 -6.66
CA LEU A 637 14.05 7.70 -5.72
C LEU A 637 13.26 6.45 -5.33
N GLY A 638 11.96 6.61 -5.03
CA GLY A 638 11.05 5.50 -4.75
C GLY A 638 10.94 4.51 -5.90
N ALA A 639 10.82 5.00 -7.13
CA ALA A 639 10.76 4.20 -8.34
C ALA A 639 12.07 3.46 -8.65
N LYS A 640 13.22 4.12 -8.47
CA LYS A 640 14.53 3.45 -8.59
C LYS A 640 14.69 2.34 -7.57
N LYS A 641 14.32 2.59 -6.30
CA LYS A 641 14.36 1.59 -5.23
C LYS A 641 13.43 0.42 -5.52
N TRP A 642 12.18 0.71 -5.90
CA TRP A 642 11.20 -0.30 -6.26
C TRP A 642 11.68 -1.18 -7.41
N ASN A 643 12.17 -0.57 -8.50
CA ASN A 643 12.68 -1.31 -9.65
C ASN A 643 13.86 -2.21 -9.30
N ALA A 644 14.79 -1.73 -8.49
CA ALA A 644 15.92 -2.53 -8.00
C ALA A 644 15.45 -3.69 -7.12
N ASP A 645 14.57 -3.45 -6.16
CA ASP A 645 14.04 -4.46 -5.24
C ASP A 645 13.23 -5.53 -5.97
N ALA A 646 12.25 -5.09 -6.76
CA ALA A 646 11.41 -5.97 -7.52
C ALA A 646 12.21 -6.70 -8.61
N GLY A 647 13.29 -6.10 -9.14
CA GLY A 647 14.17 -6.72 -10.14
C GLY A 647 14.99 -7.84 -9.53
N ARG A 648 15.60 -7.58 -8.37
CA ARG A 648 16.29 -8.60 -7.57
C ARG A 648 15.37 -9.76 -7.24
N ARG A 649 14.18 -9.49 -6.70
CA ARG A 649 13.19 -10.55 -6.37
C ARG A 649 12.79 -11.36 -7.59
N TRP A 650 12.56 -10.72 -8.73
CA TRP A 650 12.21 -11.44 -9.95
C TRP A 650 13.34 -12.34 -10.45
N MET A 651 14.59 -11.86 -10.43
CA MET A 651 15.75 -12.67 -10.78
C MET A 651 15.94 -13.85 -9.83
N GLU A 652 15.79 -13.63 -8.52
CA GLU A 652 15.87 -14.71 -7.52
C GLU A 652 14.75 -15.73 -7.69
N ALA A 653 13.51 -15.28 -7.90
CA ALA A 653 12.38 -16.16 -8.19
C ALA A 653 12.72 -17.10 -9.36
N ARG A 654 13.24 -16.55 -10.45
CA ARG A 654 13.62 -17.31 -11.65
C ARG A 654 14.73 -18.33 -11.41
N LYS A 655 15.73 -18.01 -10.56
CA LYS A 655 16.79 -18.98 -10.20
C LYS A 655 16.24 -20.22 -9.51
N HIS A 656 15.17 -20.06 -8.73
CA HIS A 656 14.57 -21.14 -7.94
C HIS A 656 13.33 -21.77 -8.60
N GLY A 657 13.05 -21.47 -9.88
CA GLY A 657 11.87 -22.01 -10.59
C GLY A 657 10.54 -21.43 -10.11
N TYR A 658 10.56 -20.26 -9.49
CA TYR A 658 9.37 -19.51 -9.07
C TYR A 658 9.03 -18.42 -10.09
N TRP A 659 7.74 -18.11 -10.17
CA TRP A 659 7.22 -16.98 -10.93
C TRP A 659 7.39 -15.65 -10.19
N ALA A 660 7.17 -15.65 -8.88
CA ALA A 660 7.35 -14.49 -8.00
C ALA A 660 7.64 -14.91 -6.56
N VAL A 661 8.33 -14.06 -5.81
CA VAL A 661 8.69 -14.30 -4.40
C VAL A 661 8.49 -13.03 -3.55
N GLY A 662 8.24 -13.26 -2.27
CA GLY A 662 8.12 -12.22 -1.24
C GLY A 662 9.46 -11.66 -0.76
N ALA A 663 9.45 -11.11 0.45
CA ALA A 663 10.67 -10.72 1.14
C ALA A 663 11.42 -11.98 1.60
N MET A 664 12.75 -11.92 1.74
CA MET A 664 13.47 -13.01 2.41
C MET A 664 12.98 -13.12 3.86
N VAL A 665 12.89 -14.35 4.35
CA VAL A 665 12.59 -14.60 5.76
C VAL A 665 13.88 -14.37 6.55
N GLU A 666 13.89 -13.38 7.44
CA GLU A 666 15.01 -13.15 8.36
C GLU A 666 14.87 -14.06 9.59
N GLU A 667 16.00 -14.46 10.16
CA GLU A 667 16.08 -15.35 11.33
C GLU A 667 15.56 -14.71 12.64
N THR A 668 15.13 -13.44 12.59
CA THR A 668 14.91 -12.57 13.77
C THR A 668 13.53 -12.68 14.42
N SER A 669 12.60 -13.53 13.96
CA SER A 669 11.18 -13.42 14.36
C SER A 669 10.55 -14.63 15.04
N ARG A 670 11.22 -15.27 16.02
CA ARG A 670 10.52 -16.10 17.01
C ARG A 670 10.91 -15.83 18.47
N ASP A 671 12.16 -15.48 18.76
CA ASP A 671 12.58 -15.19 20.15
C ASP A 671 12.14 -13.82 20.69
N ALA A 672 11.65 -12.92 19.83
CA ALA A 672 11.15 -11.61 20.26
C ALA A 672 9.72 -11.65 20.84
N ALA A 673 8.98 -12.75 20.66
CA ALA A 673 7.57 -12.84 21.04
C ALA A 673 7.32 -13.30 22.50
N GLU A 674 8.34 -13.80 23.22
CA GLU A 674 8.17 -14.34 24.58
C GLU A 674 8.96 -13.62 25.69
N LYS A 675 9.32 -12.35 25.49
CA LYS A 675 9.72 -11.51 26.63
C LYS A 675 8.86 -10.26 26.71
N PRO A 676 8.14 -10.01 27.83
CA PRO A 676 7.75 -8.65 28.12
C PRO A 676 9.05 -7.84 28.13
N VAL A 677 9.07 -6.75 27.37
CA VAL A 677 10.20 -5.82 27.33
C VAL A 677 10.44 -5.35 28.76
N SER A 678 11.35 -6.02 29.46
CA SER A 678 11.81 -5.58 30.76
C SER A 678 12.79 -4.45 30.50
N VAL A 679 12.70 -3.44 31.35
CA VAL A 679 13.48 -2.19 31.35
C VAL A 679 15.01 -2.42 31.32
N SER A 680 15.50 -3.66 31.45
CA SER A 680 16.92 -4.02 31.37
C SER A 680 17.57 -3.95 29.97
N ASN A 681 16.80 -3.88 28.87
CA ASN A 681 17.38 -3.75 27.53
C ASN A 681 17.83 -2.31 27.20
N LEU A 682 17.28 -1.29 27.87
CA LEU A 682 17.78 0.09 27.79
C LEU A 682 19.12 0.23 28.51
N GLU A 683 19.30 -0.43 29.66
CA GLU A 683 20.58 -0.41 30.40
C GLU A 683 21.70 -1.16 29.67
N LYS A 684 21.37 -2.23 28.93
CA LYS A 684 22.34 -2.91 28.05
C LYS A 684 22.76 -2.07 26.86
N LEU A 685 21.85 -1.26 26.31
CA LEU A 685 22.17 -0.30 25.24
C LEU A 685 23.11 0.81 25.74
N THR A 686 22.88 1.32 26.96
CA THR A 686 23.79 2.28 27.61
C THR A 686 25.18 1.65 27.82
N HIS A 687 25.26 0.39 28.24
CA HIS A 687 26.53 -0.29 28.48
C HIS A 687 27.30 -0.65 27.20
N VAL A 688 26.61 -0.86 26.08
CA VAL A 688 27.21 -1.07 24.74
C VAL A 688 27.68 0.26 24.15
N ILE A 689 26.91 1.35 24.30
CA ILE A 689 27.30 2.70 23.89
C ILE A 689 28.53 3.17 24.69
N GLN A 690 28.60 2.86 25.98
CA GLN A 690 29.73 3.24 26.85
C GLN A 690 31.00 2.43 26.53
N ARG A 691 30.88 1.14 26.18
CA ARG A 691 32.01 0.32 25.68
C ARG A 691 32.46 0.70 24.26
N ALA A 692 31.58 1.22 23.41
CA ALA A 692 31.94 1.72 22.08
C ALA A 692 32.73 3.03 22.16
N ALA A 693 32.40 3.91 23.13
CA ALA A 693 33.16 5.12 23.42
C ALA A 693 34.58 4.84 23.93
N GLU A 694 34.79 3.73 24.66
CA GLU A 694 36.11 3.31 25.17
C GLU A 694 37.00 2.63 24.11
N ASN A 695 36.43 2.15 22.99
CA ASN A 695 37.17 1.36 21.97
C ASN A 695 37.32 2.06 20.60
N GLN A 696 37.08 3.38 20.49
CA GLN A 696 37.29 4.19 19.28
C GLN A 696 36.65 3.65 17.97
N TYR A 697 35.52 2.93 18.03
CA TYR A 697 34.75 2.61 16.82
C TYR A 697 33.65 3.65 16.60
N ARG A 698 33.63 4.25 15.40
CA ARG A 698 32.60 5.20 14.95
C ARG A 698 31.29 4.45 14.75
N VAL A 699 30.32 4.68 15.65
CA VAL A 699 28.93 4.26 15.45
C VAL A 699 28.21 5.41 14.75
N GLU A 700 27.96 5.27 13.44
CA GLU A 700 27.03 6.15 12.73
C GLU A 700 25.61 5.63 12.97
N LEU A 701 24.87 6.32 13.84
CA LEU A 701 23.41 6.25 13.85
C LEU A 701 22.94 6.98 12.60
N LEU A 702 22.50 6.22 11.60
CA LEU A 702 21.77 6.79 10.47
C LEU A 702 20.41 7.31 10.97
N PRO A 703 19.95 8.50 10.52
CA PRO A 703 18.69 9.09 10.93
C PRO A 703 17.46 8.27 10.52
#